data_AF-F4LMK4-F1
#
_entry.id   AF-F4LMK4-F1
#
_cell.length_a   1.000
_cell.length_b   1.000
_cell.length_c   1.000
_cell.angle_alpha   90.00
_cell.angle_beta   90.00
_cell.angle_gamma   90.00
#
_symmetry.space_group_name_H-M   'P 1'
#
loop_
_entity.id
_entity.type
_entity.pdbx_description
1 polymer ?
#
loop_
_entity_poly.entity_id
_entity_poly.type
_entity_poly.pdbx_seq_one_letter_code
_entity_poly.pdbx_strand_id
1 'polypeptide(L)'
;MKSVTEKIITLAILVSFSACANDTISKIVEIPQTVPLTYTIGITTHALGSVVLQPQKETYAAGETVLLTAKPAAGARFTGWKGYKETTENPLVLKITENVTLVPLFEAEKTYTLALNQDPGGKIIRSNDKTVFLPDEKCSLEAIPLDGYTFAGWDGDVKSADPRIFITFTQNMQLYASFQKIPTEITYTLSASADSGGTIRTTPKKTTYYSDEYVTLQAQPDSGYQFYEWNGDVPAELKNTAEITIQMTKNMNLSARFIKRNWTTVIYMAADNDLESAAIQDMNELEGIDFTGSSHTVLVLLDRAVGYDGTNGDWSDTRLYEIKRDPAGINGTIISQRIACPQLDLYTDRNTELDMADPNTLRSLLSFVTASYSADQYALIIWGHGTGWRSASLESERSEDSKLGKQDGESQIAAGHGTGWRSDNANPAGRSPMKAVAVDDYSNSYMSLPQLKSALDGTKIDLIGFDTCFGALIECVYELKDSTTWFVGSEGVTPSTGWDYEKLFTRFFTTDKSAESFADSIIDQFAAQYGGVEKATISKIKAANAGTLKNALDEFALALSATITDSASRQTVFRTVFNDTESYSYTQYPCDRYVDVYALASHYKTDGTARVANAASSLAAEVSNTVTRSWSASGSPDVKLGVHLIPLTARDVAAARHAEAYIQGSGAQWQSAFVKESTGWVPTAAGTGLSLLDVLFYKTF
;
A
#
# COMPACT_ATOMS: atom_id res chain seq x y z
N MET A 1 125.47 33.50 26.60
CA MET A 1 126.92 33.29 26.38
C MET A 1 127.62 33.33 27.74
N LYS A 2 128.78 32.64 27.86
CA LYS A 2 129.79 32.67 28.94
C LYS A 2 129.36 33.25 30.31
N SER A 3 129.13 32.48 31.38
CA SER A 3 130.05 31.59 32.10
C SER A 3 131.11 32.33 32.96
N VAL A 4 131.05 32.09 34.29
CA VAL A 4 132.10 31.41 35.08
C VAL A 4 133.40 32.20 35.39
N THR A 5 133.61 32.50 36.69
CA THR A 5 134.90 32.25 37.38
C THR A 5 135.11 33.11 38.66
N GLU A 6 135.73 32.51 39.68
CA GLU A 6 136.25 33.04 40.96
C GLU A 6 137.67 33.71 40.75
N LYS A 7 138.60 33.98 41.69
CA LYS A 7 138.89 33.49 43.07
C LYS A 7 140.09 34.24 43.74
N ILE A 8 140.34 33.99 45.04
CA ILE A 8 141.58 34.26 45.86
C ILE A 8 141.81 35.79 46.10
N ILE A 9 142.43 36.36 47.15
CA ILE A 9 143.50 35.99 48.13
C ILE A 9 143.10 36.57 49.52
N THR A 10 143.06 35.91 50.70
CA THR A 10 143.90 34.96 51.48
C THR A 10 144.86 35.61 52.50
N LEU A 11 144.56 35.46 53.81
CA LEU A 11 145.46 35.39 54.99
C LEU A 11 144.57 34.89 56.18
N ALA A 12 144.77 33.77 56.90
CA ALA A 12 145.92 33.27 57.69
C ALA A 12 146.15 34.07 59.00
N ILE A 13 146.43 33.51 60.20
CA ILE A 13 146.67 32.13 60.74
C ILE A 13 146.57 32.25 62.30
N LEU A 14 146.30 31.27 63.22
CA LEU A 14 145.70 29.92 63.27
C LEU A 14 145.69 29.45 64.79
N VAL A 15 145.15 28.26 65.13
CA VAL A 15 145.36 27.46 66.39
C VAL A 15 144.58 27.92 67.66
N SER A 16 144.01 27.07 68.56
CA SER A 16 143.37 25.73 68.45
C SER A 16 142.67 25.30 69.79
N PHE A 17 141.82 24.25 69.75
CA PHE A 17 141.39 23.35 70.85
C PHE A 17 140.52 23.84 72.04
N SER A 18 139.22 23.51 71.95
CA SER A 18 138.49 22.61 72.89
C SER A 18 138.13 23.01 74.34
N ALA A 19 136.81 23.25 74.52
CA ALA A 19 135.91 22.74 75.58
C ALA A 19 135.74 23.45 76.95
N CYS A 20 134.54 23.20 77.51
CA CYS A 20 134.01 23.44 78.85
C CYS A 20 133.53 24.85 79.31
N ALA A 21 132.21 24.89 79.56
CA ALA A 21 131.52 25.47 80.73
C ALA A 21 131.14 26.97 80.79
N ASN A 22 129.81 27.17 80.83
CA ASN A 22 129.00 28.07 81.69
C ASN A 22 129.15 29.62 81.71
N ASP A 23 127.95 30.25 81.71
CA ASP A 23 127.53 31.40 82.54
C ASP A 23 128.10 32.83 82.31
N THR A 24 127.33 33.94 82.31
CA THR A 24 125.86 34.18 82.18
C THR A 24 125.60 35.68 81.77
N ILE A 25 124.33 36.12 81.70
CA ILE A 25 123.82 37.52 81.83
C ILE A 25 123.68 38.40 80.54
N SER A 26 122.59 38.14 79.80
CA SER A 26 121.35 38.98 79.64
C SER A 26 121.32 40.45 79.15
N LYS A 27 120.34 40.70 78.23
CA LYS A 27 119.67 41.95 77.74
C LYS A 27 120.22 42.53 76.40
N ILE A 28 119.64 42.28 75.22
CA ILE A 28 118.25 42.41 74.64
C ILE A 28 117.86 43.87 74.30
N VAL A 29 117.24 44.03 73.10
CA VAL A 29 116.56 45.19 72.44
C VAL A 29 117.44 45.88 71.35
N GLU A 30 117.05 46.00 70.05
CA GLU A 30 116.03 45.30 69.22
C GLU A 30 116.26 45.56 67.69
N ILE A 31 115.45 44.95 66.78
CA ILE A 31 115.53 45.12 65.30
C ILE A 31 114.09 45.09 64.68
N PRO A 32 113.72 45.97 63.73
CA PRO A 32 112.37 46.01 63.14
C PRO A 32 112.07 44.87 62.14
N GLN A 33 110.80 44.46 62.06
CA GLN A 33 110.31 43.38 61.19
C GLN A 33 109.99 43.84 59.76
N THR A 34 110.14 42.93 58.78
CA THR A 34 109.62 43.08 57.42
C THR A 34 108.20 42.54 57.31
N VAL A 35 107.24 43.38 56.88
CA VAL A 35 105.83 42.98 56.67
C VAL A 35 105.68 42.28 55.30
N PRO A 36 104.99 41.12 55.21
CA PRO A 36 104.75 40.45 53.93
C PRO A 36 103.72 41.20 53.06
N LEU A 37 103.94 41.22 51.75
CA LEU A 37 102.96 41.73 50.76
C LEU A 37 101.74 40.80 50.69
N THR A 38 100.54 41.38 50.77
CA THR A 38 99.27 40.69 50.60
C THR A 38 98.32 41.53 49.73
N TYR A 39 97.36 40.87 49.09
CA TYR A 39 96.46 41.47 48.10
C TYR A 39 94.99 41.19 48.40
N THR A 40 94.09 42.02 47.88
CA THR A 40 92.62 41.91 48.05
C THR A 40 91.91 41.40 46.80
N ILE A 41 90.74 40.79 46.99
CA ILE A 41 89.78 40.45 45.93
C ILE A 41 88.50 41.24 46.18
N GLY A 42 88.27 42.29 45.40
CA GLY A 42 87.03 43.05 45.41
C GLY A 42 85.97 42.39 44.53
N ILE A 43 84.83 41.99 45.11
CA ILE A 43 83.66 41.54 44.35
C ILE A 43 82.55 42.58 44.48
N THR A 44 82.04 43.07 43.36
CA THR A 44 80.84 43.92 43.34
C THR A 44 79.60 43.07 43.64
N THR A 45 78.80 43.48 44.62
CA THR A 45 77.50 42.85 44.91
C THR A 45 76.50 43.10 43.77
N HIS A 46 75.66 42.11 43.46
CA HIS A 46 74.67 42.19 42.39
C HIS A 46 73.31 41.70 42.89
N ALA A 47 72.21 42.39 42.55
CA ALA A 47 70.89 42.06 43.11
C ALA A 47 70.38 40.66 42.69
N LEU A 48 70.87 40.13 41.56
CA LEU A 48 70.45 38.85 40.97
C LEU A 48 71.41 37.67 41.27
N GLY A 49 72.34 37.81 42.21
CA GLY A 49 73.22 36.70 42.60
C GLY A 49 74.31 37.03 43.61
N SER A 50 75.02 36.00 44.05
CA SER A 50 76.08 36.09 45.05
C SER A 50 77.36 35.40 44.55
N VAL A 51 78.49 35.64 45.23
CA VAL A 51 79.77 34.98 44.95
C VAL A 51 80.34 34.41 46.23
N VAL A 52 80.82 33.17 46.17
CA VAL A 52 81.52 32.50 47.27
C VAL A 52 82.98 32.33 46.90
N LEU A 53 83.89 32.79 47.76
CA LEU A 53 85.34 32.62 47.63
C LEU A 53 85.79 31.41 48.45
N GLN A 54 86.71 30.60 47.92
CA GLN A 54 87.36 29.51 48.66
C GLN A 54 88.87 29.49 48.38
N PRO A 55 89.74 29.69 49.39
CA PRO A 55 89.40 30.16 50.75
C PRO A 55 88.82 31.59 50.73
N GLN A 56 88.04 31.95 51.75
CA GLN A 56 87.61 33.34 51.97
C GLN A 56 88.52 33.98 53.03
N LYS A 57 89.22 35.04 52.65
CA LYS A 57 90.11 35.86 53.49
C LYS A 57 89.92 37.35 53.18
N GLU A 58 90.33 38.21 54.11
CA GLU A 58 90.42 39.66 53.88
C GLU A 58 91.56 40.01 52.91
N THR A 59 92.72 39.35 53.06
CA THR A 59 93.85 39.43 52.13
C THR A 59 94.45 38.05 51.85
N TYR A 60 95.13 37.94 50.71
CA TYR A 60 95.73 36.71 50.17
C TYR A 60 97.23 36.92 49.94
N ALA A 61 98.02 35.85 50.07
CA ALA A 61 99.46 35.92 49.83
C ALA A 61 99.78 36.02 48.32
N ALA A 62 100.90 36.67 47.98
CA ALA A 62 101.37 36.75 46.59
C ALA A 62 101.58 35.35 45.98
N GLY A 63 100.80 35.03 44.95
CA GLY A 63 100.80 33.74 44.27
C GLY A 63 99.82 32.69 44.84
N GLU A 64 99.00 33.03 45.84
CA GLU A 64 97.92 32.18 46.35
C GLU A 64 96.80 31.99 45.29
N THR A 65 96.10 30.85 45.32
CA THR A 65 95.01 30.53 44.39
C THR A 65 93.66 30.51 45.11
N VAL A 66 92.64 31.15 44.53
CA VAL A 66 91.29 31.27 45.09
C VAL A 66 90.25 30.86 44.04
N LEU A 67 89.25 30.09 44.48
CA LEU A 67 88.10 29.66 43.69
C LEU A 67 86.92 30.61 43.92
N LEU A 68 86.37 31.20 42.86
CA LEU A 68 85.21 32.09 42.88
C LEU A 68 84.02 31.35 42.26
N THR A 69 83.00 31.03 43.05
CA THR A 69 81.75 30.44 42.56
C THR A 69 80.64 31.47 42.55
N ALA A 70 80.16 31.86 41.37
CA ALA A 70 78.96 32.67 41.22
C ALA A 70 77.71 31.80 41.42
N LYS A 71 76.80 32.25 42.28
CA LYS A 71 75.53 31.59 42.61
C LYS A 71 74.38 32.55 42.27
N PRO A 72 73.66 32.34 41.16
CA PRO A 72 72.50 33.16 40.81
C PRO A 72 71.42 33.10 41.89
N ALA A 73 70.60 34.16 41.96
CA ALA A 73 69.33 34.13 42.67
C ALA A 73 68.29 33.32 41.89
N ALA A 74 67.18 32.93 42.55
CA ALA A 74 66.09 32.24 41.87
C ALA A 74 65.49 33.12 40.74
N GLY A 75 65.30 32.54 39.55
CA GLY A 75 64.86 33.28 38.36
C GLY A 75 65.96 34.11 37.69
N ALA A 76 67.23 33.88 38.02
CA ALA A 76 68.38 34.50 37.36
C ALA A 76 69.44 33.47 36.97
N ARG A 77 70.23 33.81 35.96
CA ARG A 77 71.37 33.03 35.47
C ARG A 77 72.67 33.83 35.56
N PHE A 78 73.79 33.15 35.77
CA PHE A 78 75.11 33.76 35.65
C PHE A 78 75.49 33.86 34.17
N THR A 79 76.01 35.00 33.72
CA THR A 79 76.35 35.24 32.31
C THR A 79 77.80 35.58 32.06
N GLY A 80 78.59 35.90 33.09
CA GLY A 80 80.04 36.02 32.98
C GLY A 80 80.67 36.88 34.08
N TRP A 81 82.00 36.90 34.13
CA TRP A 81 82.79 37.81 34.93
C TRP A 81 83.23 39.00 34.08
N LYS A 82 83.38 40.17 34.71
CA LYS A 82 83.95 41.37 34.11
C LYS A 82 84.90 42.07 35.08
N GLY A 83 85.89 42.81 34.56
CA GLY A 83 86.92 43.47 35.36
C GLY A 83 88.28 42.84 35.11
N TYR A 84 88.93 42.33 36.15
CA TYR A 84 90.27 41.69 36.07
C TYR A 84 90.40 40.57 35.02
N LYS A 85 89.33 39.78 34.80
CA LYS A 85 89.25 38.74 33.76
C LYS A 85 87.84 38.70 33.22
N GLU A 86 87.68 38.86 31.90
CA GLU A 86 86.39 38.62 31.23
C GLU A 86 86.32 37.13 30.82
N THR A 87 85.35 36.39 31.35
CA THR A 87 85.18 34.94 31.11
C THR A 87 83.81 34.45 31.58
N THR A 88 83.27 33.39 30.97
CA THR A 88 82.02 32.73 31.40
C THR A 88 82.24 31.54 32.35
N GLU A 89 83.50 31.21 32.69
CA GLU A 89 83.86 30.13 33.61
C GLU A 89 83.20 30.29 34.99
N ASN A 90 82.47 29.29 35.46
CA ASN A 90 81.90 29.25 36.80
C ASN A 90 81.87 27.81 37.34
N PRO A 91 82.59 27.47 38.41
CA PRO A 91 83.52 28.32 39.18
C PRO A 91 84.73 28.82 38.37
N LEU A 92 85.24 30.00 38.75
CA LEU A 92 86.46 30.60 38.20
C LEU A 92 87.63 30.43 39.17
N VAL A 93 88.77 29.91 38.69
CA VAL A 93 90.03 29.82 39.45
C VAL A 93 90.90 31.04 39.14
N LEU A 94 91.39 31.72 40.17
CA LEU A 94 92.32 32.86 40.07
C LEU A 94 93.57 32.65 40.90
N LYS A 95 94.72 33.05 40.36
CA LYS A 95 95.98 33.16 41.11
C LYS A 95 96.26 34.65 41.39
N ILE A 96 96.47 35.00 42.64
CA ILE A 96 96.48 36.39 43.11
C ILE A 96 97.90 36.94 43.15
N THR A 97 98.27 37.75 42.17
CA THR A 97 99.58 38.42 42.08
C THR A 97 99.50 39.95 42.25
N GLU A 98 98.29 40.49 42.36
CA GLU A 98 97.99 41.91 42.59
C GLU A 98 96.59 42.04 43.20
N ASN A 99 96.16 43.27 43.53
CA ASN A 99 94.78 43.54 43.95
C ASN A 99 93.84 43.42 42.74
N VAL A 100 92.78 42.60 42.84
CA VAL A 100 91.88 42.32 41.72
C VAL A 100 90.44 42.72 42.04
N THR A 101 89.73 43.24 41.04
CA THR A 101 88.29 43.52 41.14
C THR A 101 87.53 42.76 40.06
N LEU A 102 86.46 42.06 40.45
CA LEU A 102 85.56 41.35 39.54
C LEU A 102 84.09 41.68 39.80
N VAL A 103 83.37 41.88 38.71
CA VAL A 103 81.93 42.06 38.67
C VAL A 103 81.32 40.75 38.15
N PRO A 104 80.50 40.04 38.95
CA PRO A 104 79.72 38.92 38.46
C PRO A 104 78.49 39.45 37.72
N LEU A 105 78.33 39.08 36.46
CA LEU A 105 77.18 39.42 35.63
C LEU A 105 76.10 38.35 35.82
N PHE A 106 74.90 38.80 36.16
CA PHE A 106 73.71 37.95 36.24
C PHE A 106 72.57 38.61 35.47
N GLU A 107 71.81 37.82 34.74
CA GLU A 107 70.59 38.26 34.02
C GLU A 107 69.38 37.53 34.59
N ALA A 108 68.21 38.17 34.56
CA ALA A 108 66.95 37.48 34.82
C ALA A 108 66.71 36.44 33.70
N GLU A 109 66.28 35.24 34.07
CA GLU A 109 65.89 34.24 33.08
C GLU A 109 64.52 34.60 32.50
N LYS A 110 64.41 34.56 31.16
CA LYS A 110 63.10 34.55 30.53
C LYS A 110 62.38 33.26 30.94
N THR A 111 61.12 33.38 31.31
CA THR A 111 60.29 32.24 31.67
C THR A 111 58.92 32.34 31.03
N TYR A 112 58.29 31.19 30.82
CA TYR A 112 57.04 31.06 30.09
C TYR A 112 56.00 30.27 30.90
N THR A 113 54.73 30.63 30.74
CA THR A 113 53.59 29.95 31.39
C THR A 113 52.80 29.08 30.41
N LEU A 114 52.01 28.14 30.97
CA LEU A 114 51.03 27.36 30.22
C LEU A 114 49.64 27.54 30.83
N ALA A 115 48.70 28.05 30.05
CA ALA A 115 47.27 28.03 30.35
C ALA A 115 46.59 26.89 29.60
N LEU A 116 45.76 26.11 30.30
CA LEU A 116 45.01 24.98 29.74
C LEU A 116 43.52 25.16 30.02
N ASN A 117 42.73 25.02 28.97
CA ASN A 117 41.27 24.99 29.02
C ASN A 117 40.78 23.68 28.38
N GLN A 118 39.58 23.24 28.72
CA GLN A 118 38.98 22.04 28.13
C GLN A 118 37.46 22.06 28.20
N ASP A 119 36.82 21.43 27.23
CA ASP A 119 35.37 21.18 27.27
C ASP A 119 35.02 20.13 28.35
N PRO A 120 33.76 20.12 28.85
CA PRO A 120 33.22 19.00 29.62
C PRO A 120 33.18 17.73 28.76
N GLY A 121 33.73 16.63 29.25
CA GLY A 121 33.78 15.35 28.51
C GLY A 121 35.16 14.68 28.46
N GLY A 122 36.18 15.27 29.06
CA GLY A 122 37.53 14.68 29.12
C GLY A 122 38.39 15.27 30.22
N LYS A 123 39.68 14.96 30.18
CA LYS A 123 40.73 15.51 31.06
C LYS A 123 42.04 15.69 30.29
N ILE A 124 42.81 16.71 30.64
CA ILE A 124 44.19 16.89 30.18
C ILE A 124 45.16 16.31 31.22
N ILE A 125 46.08 15.44 30.80
CA ILE A 125 47.25 15.00 31.57
C ILE A 125 48.50 15.71 31.04
N ARG A 126 49.46 16.00 31.94
CA ARG A 126 50.73 16.68 31.65
C ARG A 126 51.91 15.80 32.03
N SER A 127 53.03 15.93 31.32
CA SER A 127 54.30 15.27 31.70
C SER A 127 54.96 15.81 32.98
N ASN A 128 54.56 17.00 33.43
CA ASN A 128 55.04 17.64 34.65
C ASN A 128 54.07 18.73 35.13
N ASP A 129 54.08 19.00 36.43
CA ASP A 129 53.22 19.99 37.09
C ASP A 129 53.84 21.40 37.14
N LYS A 130 54.83 21.70 36.29
CA LYS A 130 55.43 23.04 36.23
C LYS A 130 54.39 24.08 35.83
N THR A 131 54.39 25.19 36.55
CA THR A 131 53.65 26.43 36.24
C THR A 131 54.48 27.43 35.44
N VAL A 132 55.80 27.23 35.42
CA VAL A 132 56.81 28.12 34.83
C VAL A 132 57.87 27.27 34.11
N PHE A 133 58.19 27.64 32.88
CA PHE A 133 59.09 26.91 31.96
C PHE A 133 60.25 27.80 31.50
N LEU A 134 61.40 27.19 31.24
CA LEU A 134 62.53 27.87 30.58
C LEU A 134 62.37 27.87 29.04
N PRO A 135 63.10 28.73 28.31
CA PRO A 135 63.10 28.70 26.85
C PRO A 135 63.58 27.35 26.33
N ASP A 136 62.93 26.87 25.27
CA ASP A 136 63.17 25.56 24.65
C ASP A 136 62.90 24.33 25.56
N GLU A 137 62.41 24.54 26.79
CA GLU A 137 61.90 23.47 27.64
C GLU A 137 60.66 22.82 27.00
N LYS A 138 60.41 21.54 27.29
CA LYS A 138 59.32 20.76 26.71
C LYS A 138 58.38 20.17 27.75
N CYS A 139 57.11 20.07 27.37
CA CYS A 139 56.08 19.35 28.12
C CYS A 139 55.26 18.53 27.10
N SER A 140 54.86 17.30 27.45
CA SER A 140 53.81 16.61 26.69
C SER A 140 52.46 16.78 27.37
N LEU A 141 51.42 16.95 26.57
CA LEU A 141 50.02 16.94 26.99
C LEU A 141 49.32 15.74 26.37
N GLU A 142 48.33 15.20 27.08
CA GLU A 142 47.49 14.10 26.60
C GLU A 142 46.03 14.35 26.97
N ALA A 143 45.16 14.41 25.96
CA ALA A 143 43.73 14.54 26.12
C ALA A 143 43.09 13.15 26.23
N ILE A 144 42.46 12.86 27.37
CA ILE A 144 41.79 11.59 27.63
C ILE A 144 40.28 11.87 27.77
N PRO A 145 39.44 11.42 26.81
CA PRO A 145 37.98 11.49 26.94
C PRO A 145 37.46 10.70 28.14
N LEU A 146 36.27 11.06 28.61
CA LEU A 146 35.47 10.26 29.54
C LEU A 146 34.55 9.32 28.75
N ASP A 147 34.00 8.31 29.42
CA ASP A 147 33.05 7.38 28.84
C ASP A 147 31.87 8.12 28.18
N GLY A 148 31.55 7.76 26.93
CA GLY A 148 30.54 8.44 26.13
C GLY A 148 31.00 9.74 25.45
N TYR A 149 32.30 10.05 25.45
CA TYR A 149 32.90 11.17 24.71
C TYR A 149 34.07 10.71 23.82
N THR A 150 34.36 11.50 22.79
CA THR A 150 35.57 11.40 21.95
C THR A 150 36.36 12.70 21.99
N PHE A 151 37.65 12.64 21.68
CA PHE A 151 38.49 13.82 21.51
C PHE A 151 38.26 14.42 20.12
N ALA A 152 38.04 15.73 20.04
CA ALA A 152 37.77 16.44 18.79
C ALA A 152 38.98 17.23 18.28
N GLY A 153 39.89 17.65 19.16
CA GLY A 153 41.13 18.34 18.78
C GLY A 153 41.67 19.30 19.85
N TRP A 154 42.93 19.66 19.66
CA TRP A 154 43.60 20.78 20.33
C TRP A 154 43.41 22.06 19.51
N ASP A 155 43.17 23.18 20.19
CA ASP A 155 43.20 24.53 19.63
C ASP A 155 43.96 25.50 20.58
N GLY A 156 44.17 26.75 20.16
CA GLY A 156 45.02 27.75 20.79
C GLY A 156 46.34 27.90 20.05
N ASP A 157 47.45 28.08 20.79
CA ASP A 157 48.80 28.21 20.21
C ASP A 157 49.30 26.93 19.49
N VAL A 158 48.66 25.78 19.73
CA VAL A 158 48.90 24.53 19.01
C VAL A 158 47.57 23.92 18.58
N LYS A 159 47.40 23.74 17.26
CA LYS A 159 46.28 23.03 16.65
C LYS A 159 46.70 21.61 16.28
N SER A 160 45.98 20.59 16.73
CA SER A 160 46.30 19.17 16.45
C SER A 160 45.08 18.27 16.62
N ALA A 161 44.94 17.26 15.75
CA ALA A 161 43.97 16.17 15.95
C ALA A 161 44.54 14.99 16.78
N ASP A 162 45.86 14.94 17.01
CA ASP A 162 46.48 13.92 17.86
C ASP A 162 46.17 14.22 19.34
N PRO A 163 45.56 13.30 20.10
CA PRO A 163 45.30 13.49 21.53
C PRO A 163 46.58 13.70 22.36
N ARG A 164 47.76 13.24 21.92
CA ARG A 164 49.03 13.45 22.61
C ARG A 164 49.96 14.38 21.82
N ILE A 165 50.28 15.54 22.38
CA ILE A 165 51.14 16.56 21.76
C ILE A 165 52.36 16.90 22.62
N PHE A 166 53.43 17.37 21.96
CA PHE A 166 54.65 17.86 22.61
C PHE A 166 54.80 19.37 22.35
N ILE A 167 54.64 20.19 23.39
CA ILE A 167 54.90 21.63 23.33
C ILE A 167 56.35 21.94 23.69
N THR A 168 56.91 22.98 23.05
CA THR A 168 58.24 23.55 23.30
C THR A 168 58.07 25.03 23.59
N PHE A 169 58.54 25.51 24.75
CA PHE A 169 58.22 26.84 25.24
C PHE A 169 59.13 27.92 24.63
N THR A 170 58.60 28.61 23.63
CA THR A 170 59.22 29.80 23.01
C THR A 170 58.51 31.11 23.39
N GLN A 171 57.31 31.02 23.94
CA GLN A 171 56.45 32.09 24.46
C GLN A 171 55.53 31.53 25.57
N ASN A 172 54.76 32.39 26.24
CA ASN A 172 53.61 31.94 27.04
C ASN A 172 52.60 31.25 26.11
N MET A 173 52.03 30.12 26.54
CA MET A 173 51.15 29.31 25.69
C MET A 173 49.77 29.11 26.31
N GLN A 174 48.73 29.14 25.48
CA GLN A 174 47.34 28.89 25.86
C GLN A 174 46.71 27.88 24.90
N LEU A 175 46.29 26.73 25.44
CA LEU A 175 45.71 25.63 24.67
C LEU A 175 44.31 25.25 25.20
N TYR A 176 43.50 24.69 24.31
CA TYR A 176 42.14 24.23 24.50
C TYR A 176 42.02 22.78 24.03
N ALA A 177 41.49 21.87 24.85
CA ALA A 177 41.15 20.51 24.44
C ALA A 177 39.63 20.35 24.28
N SER A 178 39.17 20.06 23.06
CA SER A 178 37.74 19.87 22.78
C SER A 178 37.33 18.39 22.84
N PHE A 179 36.17 18.14 23.44
CA PHE A 179 35.59 16.80 23.61
C PHE A 179 34.14 16.81 23.13
N GLN A 180 33.79 15.87 22.27
CA GLN A 180 32.43 15.74 21.71
C GLN A 180 31.75 14.50 22.28
N LYS A 181 30.48 14.63 22.69
CA LYS A 181 29.70 13.49 23.19
C LYS A 181 29.41 12.53 22.04
N ILE A 182 29.66 11.24 22.25
CA ILE A 182 29.31 10.17 21.31
C ILE A 182 27.77 10.07 21.25
N PRO A 183 27.14 10.18 20.07
CA PRO A 183 25.69 9.98 19.94
C PRO A 183 25.30 8.57 20.41
N THR A 184 24.30 8.48 21.29
CA THR A 184 23.73 7.20 21.70
C THR A 184 22.62 6.85 20.73
N GLU A 185 22.85 5.88 19.84
CA GLU A 185 21.83 5.39 18.91
C GLU A 185 20.72 4.67 19.70
N ILE A 186 19.59 5.35 19.89
CA ILE A 186 18.40 4.74 20.50
C ILE A 186 17.82 3.75 19.49
N THR A 187 17.54 2.53 19.95
CA THR A 187 16.92 1.49 19.13
C THR A 187 15.74 0.83 19.84
N TYR A 188 14.80 0.34 19.04
CA TYR A 188 13.53 -0.22 19.47
C TYR A 188 13.26 -1.58 18.84
N THR A 189 12.49 -2.43 19.52
CA THR A 189 12.01 -3.73 19.00
C THR A 189 10.62 -3.61 18.39
N LEU A 190 10.36 -4.34 17.31
CA LEU A 190 9.02 -4.53 16.73
C LEU A 190 8.58 -5.98 16.91
N SER A 191 7.45 -6.17 17.62
CA SER A 191 6.72 -7.43 17.70
C SER A 191 5.50 -7.37 16.78
N ALA A 192 5.39 -8.32 15.86
CA ALA A 192 4.31 -8.41 14.89
C ALA A 192 3.84 -9.86 14.77
N SER A 193 2.54 -10.11 14.97
CA SER A 193 1.93 -11.46 14.89
C SER A 193 0.63 -11.47 14.08
N ALA A 194 0.34 -12.58 13.42
CA ALA A 194 -0.94 -12.81 12.75
C ALA A 194 -1.83 -13.75 13.60
N ASP A 195 -3.15 -13.65 13.46
CA ASP A 195 -4.04 -14.77 13.76
C ASP A 195 -4.05 -15.80 12.61
N SER A 196 -4.84 -16.86 12.72
CA SER A 196 -4.73 -18.08 11.90
C SER A 196 -5.31 -17.96 10.47
N GLY A 197 -5.55 -16.76 9.96
CA GLY A 197 -6.08 -16.52 8.61
C GLY A 197 -5.12 -15.80 7.67
N GLY A 198 -3.84 -15.72 8.01
CA GLY A 198 -2.83 -15.09 7.16
C GLY A 198 -1.48 -14.91 7.85
N THR A 199 -0.62 -14.10 7.23
CA THR A 199 0.73 -13.80 7.71
C THR A 199 1.07 -12.31 7.59
N ILE A 200 2.23 -11.90 8.10
CA ILE A 200 2.73 -10.53 7.98
C ILE A 200 4.12 -10.54 7.33
N ARG A 201 4.27 -9.75 6.28
CA ARG A 201 5.55 -9.38 5.69
C ARG A 201 6.01 -8.04 6.29
N THR A 202 7.26 -7.96 6.72
CA THR A 202 7.87 -6.75 7.34
C THR A 202 9.08 -6.32 6.53
N THR A 203 9.17 -5.03 6.20
CA THR A 203 10.26 -4.46 5.39
C THR A 203 10.69 -3.10 5.95
N PRO A 204 11.98 -2.88 6.30
CA PRO A 204 13.02 -3.90 6.47
C PRO A 204 12.68 -4.86 7.62
N LYS A 205 13.24 -6.07 7.64
CA LYS A 205 13.10 -7.01 8.77
C LYS A 205 14.40 -7.03 9.58
N LYS A 206 14.40 -6.39 10.75
CA LYS A 206 15.53 -6.30 11.68
C LYS A 206 15.15 -6.83 13.08
N THR A 207 16.16 -7.13 13.90
CA THR A 207 15.99 -7.43 15.33
C THR A 207 15.67 -6.18 16.14
N THR A 208 16.31 -5.06 15.79
CA THR A 208 16.05 -3.72 16.32
C THR A 208 16.12 -2.70 15.19
N TYR A 209 15.42 -1.58 15.40
CA TYR A 209 15.27 -0.46 14.46
C TYR A 209 15.70 0.82 15.16
N TYR A 210 16.21 1.81 14.44
CA TYR A 210 16.58 3.08 15.06
C TYR A 210 15.34 3.88 15.49
N SER A 211 15.52 4.81 16.44
CA SER A 211 14.54 5.89 16.65
C SER A 211 14.26 6.57 15.31
N ASP A 212 12.97 6.79 15.04
CA ASP A 212 12.47 7.47 13.84
C ASP A 212 12.74 6.72 12.52
N GLU A 213 13.18 5.46 12.60
CA GLU A 213 13.17 4.55 11.46
C GLU A 213 11.73 4.16 11.10
N TYR A 214 11.40 4.16 9.80
CA TYR A 214 10.11 3.71 9.29
C TYR A 214 10.15 2.23 8.90
N VAL A 215 9.11 1.49 9.25
CA VAL A 215 8.95 0.07 8.93
C VAL A 215 7.60 -0.16 8.25
N THR A 216 7.63 -0.76 7.07
CA THR A 216 6.44 -1.16 6.32
C THR A 216 6.02 -2.58 6.72
N LEU A 217 4.73 -2.77 7.01
CA LEU A 217 4.12 -4.07 7.28
C LEU A 217 2.97 -4.30 6.31
N GLN A 218 2.99 -5.45 5.64
CA GLN A 218 1.97 -5.89 4.70
C GLN A 218 1.31 -7.16 5.27
N ALA A 219 0.02 -7.10 5.55
CA ALA A 219 -0.80 -8.25 5.89
C ALA A 219 -1.05 -9.07 4.61
N GLN A 220 -0.85 -10.39 4.70
CA GLN A 220 -0.99 -11.32 3.59
C GLN A 220 -2.01 -12.39 3.98
N PRO A 221 -3.29 -12.26 3.60
CA PRO A 221 -4.33 -13.23 3.93
C PRO A 221 -4.05 -14.59 3.28
N ASP A 222 -4.41 -15.67 3.96
CA ASP A 222 -4.43 -17.01 3.37
C ASP A 222 -5.64 -17.19 2.43
N SER A 223 -5.60 -18.21 1.57
CA SER A 223 -6.76 -18.53 0.70
C SER A 223 -8.00 -18.82 1.55
N GLY A 224 -9.14 -18.24 1.18
CA GLY A 224 -10.35 -18.26 1.99
C GLY A 224 -10.48 -17.13 3.03
N TYR A 225 -9.47 -16.28 3.20
CA TYR A 225 -9.45 -15.20 4.18
C TYR A 225 -9.21 -13.82 3.55
N GLN A 226 -9.72 -12.78 4.21
CA GLN A 226 -9.40 -11.38 3.93
C GLN A 226 -8.85 -10.70 5.19
N PHE A 227 -8.02 -9.67 5.00
CA PHE A 227 -7.55 -8.83 6.10
C PHE A 227 -8.73 -8.04 6.70
N TYR A 228 -8.71 -7.85 8.02
CA TYR A 228 -9.78 -7.15 8.74
C TYR A 228 -9.26 -5.89 9.45
N GLU A 229 -8.28 -6.03 10.35
CA GLU A 229 -7.70 -4.89 11.08
C GLU A 229 -6.30 -5.19 11.63
N TRP A 230 -5.55 -4.13 11.89
CA TRP A 230 -4.39 -4.12 12.79
C TRP A 230 -4.80 -3.78 14.23
N ASN A 231 -4.21 -4.47 15.18
CA ASN A 231 -4.32 -4.20 16.61
C ASN A 231 -2.97 -3.89 17.25
N GLY A 232 -3.00 -3.37 18.48
CA GLY A 232 -1.82 -2.95 19.23
C GLY A 232 -1.38 -1.54 18.85
N ASP A 233 -0.07 -1.34 18.73
CA ASP A 233 0.60 -0.05 18.50
C ASP A 233 0.52 0.43 17.03
N VAL A 234 -0.70 0.52 16.49
CA VAL A 234 -0.95 1.04 15.13
C VAL A 234 -1.87 2.27 15.22
N PRO A 235 -1.56 3.39 14.53
CA PRO A 235 -2.43 4.56 14.46
C PRO A 235 -3.84 4.21 13.99
N ALA A 236 -4.85 4.90 14.52
CA ALA A 236 -6.25 4.53 14.33
C ALA A 236 -6.67 4.57 12.84
N GLU A 237 -6.18 5.58 12.13
CA GLU A 237 -6.35 5.83 10.71
C GLU A 237 -5.69 4.79 9.78
N LEU A 238 -4.74 4.00 10.30
CA LEU A 238 -4.05 2.95 9.54
C LEU A 238 -4.60 1.54 9.81
N LYS A 239 -5.54 1.38 10.76
CA LYS A 239 -5.95 0.05 11.24
C LYS A 239 -6.56 -0.85 10.17
N ASN A 240 -7.32 -0.30 9.22
CA ASN A 240 -8.00 -1.10 8.20
C ASN A 240 -7.27 -1.08 6.85
N THR A 241 -6.04 -0.54 6.78
CA THR A 241 -5.19 -0.61 5.60
C THR A 241 -4.33 -1.89 5.64
N ALA A 242 -4.44 -2.76 4.63
CA ALA A 242 -3.68 -4.02 4.61
C ALA A 242 -2.15 -3.84 4.53
N GLU A 243 -1.68 -2.71 4.04
CA GLU A 243 -0.26 -2.30 4.10
C GLU A 243 -0.14 -0.97 4.85
N ILE A 244 0.71 -0.95 5.88
CA ILE A 244 0.96 0.21 6.75
C ILE A 244 2.44 0.51 6.82
N THR A 245 2.81 1.77 7.04
CA THR A 245 4.19 2.15 7.37
C THR A 245 4.18 2.94 8.67
N ILE A 246 4.90 2.45 9.68
CA ILE A 246 4.93 3.00 11.05
C ILE A 246 6.31 3.55 11.41
N GLN A 247 6.34 4.59 12.25
CA GLN A 247 7.58 5.19 12.77
C GLN A 247 7.95 4.55 14.11
N MET A 248 9.19 4.08 14.23
CA MET A 248 9.70 3.46 15.45
C MET A 248 10.04 4.52 16.50
N THR A 249 9.07 4.83 17.37
CA THR A 249 9.15 5.84 18.44
C THR A 249 9.25 5.25 19.85
N LYS A 250 9.06 3.93 19.95
CA LYS A 250 9.14 3.10 21.17
C LYS A 250 9.27 1.64 20.74
N ASN A 251 9.38 0.71 21.69
CA ASN A 251 9.11 -0.70 21.40
C ASN A 251 7.64 -0.86 21.01
N MET A 252 7.39 -1.42 19.82
CA MET A 252 6.06 -1.56 19.22
C MET A 252 5.60 -3.00 19.30
N ASN A 253 4.34 -3.23 19.67
CA ASN A 253 3.69 -4.54 19.59
C ASN A 253 2.36 -4.44 18.87
N LEU A 254 2.20 -5.18 17.77
CA LEU A 254 1.00 -5.16 16.93
C LEU A 254 0.61 -6.56 16.46
N SER A 255 -0.63 -6.71 16.01
CA SER A 255 -1.09 -7.92 15.32
C SER A 255 -2.01 -7.63 14.15
N ALA A 256 -1.92 -8.45 13.10
CA ALA A 256 -2.89 -8.50 12.01
C ALA A 256 -3.99 -9.50 12.34
N ARG A 257 -5.24 -9.12 12.05
CA ARG A 257 -6.40 -10.01 12.14
C ARG A 257 -6.99 -10.28 10.77
N PHE A 258 -7.41 -11.52 10.55
CA PHE A 258 -8.01 -11.98 9.32
C PHE A 258 -9.39 -12.59 9.58
N ILE A 259 -10.32 -12.39 8.64
CA ILE A 259 -11.67 -12.97 8.68
C ILE A 259 -11.84 -13.89 7.49
N LYS A 260 -12.49 -15.04 7.70
CA LYS A 260 -12.83 -15.95 6.60
C LYS A 260 -13.86 -15.26 5.69
N ARG A 261 -13.75 -15.45 4.37
CA ARG A 261 -14.81 -15.07 3.43
C ARG A 261 -15.95 -16.09 3.52
N ASN A 262 -17.12 -15.61 3.96
CA ASN A 262 -18.37 -16.35 3.87
C ASN A 262 -18.99 -16.17 2.48
N TRP A 263 -18.74 -15.02 1.85
CA TRP A 263 -19.26 -14.65 0.54
C TRP A 263 -18.20 -14.08 -0.39
N THR A 264 -18.34 -14.33 -1.68
CA THR A 264 -17.81 -13.45 -2.73
C THR A 264 -18.87 -13.22 -3.80
N THR A 265 -19.20 -11.95 -4.07
CA THR A 265 -20.05 -11.55 -5.19
C THR A 265 -19.17 -11.15 -6.36
N VAL A 266 -19.49 -11.68 -7.54
CA VAL A 266 -18.97 -11.22 -8.82
C VAL A 266 -20.08 -10.44 -9.51
N ILE A 267 -19.80 -9.21 -9.95
CA ILE A 267 -20.68 -8.44 -10.82
C ILE A 267 -19.98 -8.32 -12.18
N TYR A 268 -20.71 -8.66 -13.24
CA TYR A 268 -20.20 -8.77 -14.60
C TYR A 268 -20.89 -7.69 -15.43
N MET A 269 -20.28 -6.50 -15.47
CA MET A 269 -20.82 -5.28 -16.08
C MET A 269 -20.30 -5.15 -17.51
N ALA A 270 -21.08 -5.63 -18.47
CA ALA A 270 -20.88 -5.31 -19.88
C ALA A 270 -21.49 -3.93 -20.16
N ALA A 271 -20.70 -2.87 -19.99
CA ALA A 271 -21.12 -1.47 -20.14
C ALA A 271 -20.43 -0.75 -21.31
N ASP A 272 -19.79 -1.50 -22.22
CA ASP A 272 -19.56 -1.06 -23.59
C ASP A 272 -20.88 -1.06 -24.39
N ASN A 273 -21.72 -0.06 -24.11
CA ASN A 273 -23.00 0.25 -24.74
C ASN A 273 -23.58 1.55 -24.11
N ASP A 274 -24.84 1.90 -24.40
CA ASP A 274 -25.48 3.13 -23.89
C ASP A 274 -25.80 3.13 -22.38
N LEU A 275 -25.40 2.09 -21.64
CA LEU A 275 -25.52 2.02 -20.18
C LEU A 275 -24.25 2.44 -19.43
N GLU A 276 -23.18 2.88 -20.10
CA GLU A 276 -21.89 3.21 -19.47
C GLU A 276 -22.00 4.05 -18.18
N SER A 277 -22.77 5.15 -18.21
CA SER A 277 -23.01 6.02 -17.04
C SER A 277 -23.71 5.32 -15.87
N ALA A 278 -24.56 4.32 -16.15
CA ALA A 278 -25.22 3.54 -15.09
C ALA A 278 -24.23 2.60 -14.40
N ALA A 279 -23.30 1.97 -15.13
CA ALA A 279 -22.24 1.18 -14.50
C ALA A 279 -21.31 2.05 -13.63
N ILE A 280 -21.06 3.31 -14.03
CA ILE A 280 -20.35 4.28 -13.20
C ILE A 280 -21.14 4.65 -11.93
N GLN A 281 -22.47 4.81 -12.02
CA GLN A 281 -23.34 4.99 -10.85
C GLN A 281 -23.25 3.78 -9.91
N ASP A 282 -23.44 2.57 -10.43
CA ASP A 282 -23.53 1.35 -9.62
C ASP A 282 -22.19 1.02 -8.95
N MET A 283 -21.05 1.30 -9.62
CA MET A 283 -19.72 1.30 -8.99
C MET A 283 -19.63 2.29 -7.82
N ASN A 284 -20.20 3.49 -7.94
CA ASN A 284 -20.21 4.47 -6.85
C ASN A 284 -21.13 4.04 -5.69
N GLU A 285 -22.28 3.42 -5.98
CA GLU A 285 -23.16 2.84 -4.97
C GLU A 285 -22.48 1.70 -4.20
N LEU A 286 -21.71 0.86 -4.92
CA LEU A 286 -20.88 -0.18 -4.32
C LEU A 286 -19.78 0.39 -3.41
N GLU A 287 -19.16 1.50 -3.79
CA GLU A 287 -18.15 2.19 -2.98
C GLU A 287 -18.74 2.95 -1.77
N GLY A 288 -20.04 3.22 -1.73
CA GLY A 288 -20.70 3.76 -0.54
C GLY A 288 -20.70 2.80 0.67
N ILE A 289 -20.57 1.49 0.43
CA ILE A 289 -20.81 0.42 1.41
C ILE A 289 -19.56 0.15 2.27
N ASP A 290 -19.73 0.04 3.59
CA ASP A 290 -18.68 -0.47 4.47
C ASP A 290 -18.69 -2.00 4.56
N PHE A 291 -17.85 -2.65 3.75
CA PHE A 291 -17.62 -4.09 3.80
C PHE A 291 -16.75 -4.55 4.98
N THR A 292 -16.20 -3.65 5.81
CA THR A 292 -15.26 -3.99 6.89
C THR A 292 -15.91 -4.93 7.92
N GLY A 293 -15.37 -6.14 8.07
CA GLY A 293 -15.91 -7.14 9.01
C GLY A 293 -17.10 -7.94 8.49
N SER A 294 -17.69 -7.57 7.35
CA SER A 294 -18.86 -8.24 6.75
C SER A 294 -18.68 -9.73 6.47
N SER A 295 -17.41 -10.18 6.33
CA SER A 295 -17.05 -11.50 5.78
C SER A 295 -17.48 -11.70 4.32
N HIS A 296 -17.74 -10.60 3.62
CA HIS A 296 -18.10 -10.50 2.20
C HIS A 296 -16.95 -9.84 1.42
N THR A 297 -16.78 -10.19 0.16
CA THR A 297 -15.96 -9.45 -0.82
C THR A 297 -16.78 -9.24 -2.09
N VAL A 298 -16.68 -8.08 -2.73
CA VAL A 298 -17.31 -7.82 -4.04
C VAL A 298 -16.23 -7.53 -5.07
N LEU A 299 -16.33 -8.23 -6.19
CA LEU A 299 -15.46 -8.08 -7.35
C LEU A 299 -16.31 -7.65 -8.54
N VAL A 300 -15.87 -6.65 -9.28
CA VAL A 300 -16.57 -6.17 -10.47
C VAL A 300 -15.64 -6.25 -11.67
N LEU A 301 -16.01 -7.04 -12.68
CA LEU A 301 -15.44 -6.92 -14.00
C LEU A 301 -16.28 -5.88 -14.76
N LEU A 302 -15.71 -4.70 -14.95
CA LEU A 302 -16.33 -3.58 -15.64
C LEU A 302 -15.65 -3.37 -16.99
N ASP A 303 -16.46 -3.34 -18.02
CA ASP A 303 -16.10 -3.01 -19.39
C ASP A 303 -16.80 -1.71 -19.80
N ARG A 304 -16.12 -0.79 -20.50
CA ARG A 304 -16.61 0.58 -20.72
C ARG A 304 -16.55 1.01 -22.19
N ALA A 305 -17.57 1.75 -22.61
CA ALA A 305 -17.69 2.27 -23.95
C ALA A 305 -16.73 3.44 -24.28
N VAL A 306 -16.61 3.72 -25.59
CA VAL A 306 -16.05 4.98 -26.07
C VAL A 306 -17.15 6.04 -26.14
N GLY A 307 -17.20 6.93 -25.15
CA GLY A 307 -17.84 8.24 -25.28
C GLY A 307 -19.35 8.30 -24.97
N TYR A 308 -19.87 7.41 -24.13
CA TYR A 308 -21.15 7.65 -23.46
C TYR A 308 -20.94 8.40 -22.14
N ASP A 309 -19.88 8.08 -21.38
CA ASP A 309 -19.54 8.73 -20.11
C ASP A 309 -18.09 9.25 -20.05
N GLY A 310 -17.90 10.58 -20.04
CA GLY A 310 -16.56 11.18 -19.97
C GLY A 310 -15.92 11.23 -18.56
N THR A 311 -16.50 10.59 -17.55
CA THR A 311 -15.99 10.64 -16.17
C THR A 311 -14.94 9.57 -15.88
N ASN A 312 -14.36 9.64 -14.67
CA ASN A 312 -13.46 8.61 -14.13
C ASN A 312 -12.23 8.30 -14.99
N GLY A 313 -11.83 9.27 -15.82
CA GLY A 313 -10.66 9.19 -16.70
C GLY A 313 -10.96 8.81 -18.15
N ASP A 314 -12.24 8.74 -18.57
CA ASP A 314 -12.65 8.54 -19.99
C ASP A 314 -11.91 7.35 -20.65
N TRP A 315 -12.04 6.18 -20.03
CA TRP A 315 -11.35 4.95 -20.42
C TRP A 315 -12.33 3.89 -20.94
N SER A 316 -12.02 3.39 -22.13
CA SER A 316 -12.64 2.23 -22.77
C SER A 316 -11.62 1.08 -22.80
N ASP A 317 -11.44 0.42 -21.65
CA ASP A 317 -10.70 -0.84 -21.55
C ASP A 317 -11.29 -1.69 -20.41
N THR A 318 -11.34 -3.01 -20.55
CA THR A 318 -11.89 -3.88 -19.51
C THR A 318 -11.04 -3.89 -18.23
N ARG A 319 -11.68 -3.85 -17.06
CA ARG A 319 -11.01 -3.77 -15.75
C ARG A 319 -11.69 -4.59 -14.67
N LEU A 320 -10.90 -5.37 -13.94
CA LEU A 320 -11.33 -6.05 -12.72
C LEU A 320 -11.01 -5.19 -11.49
N TYR A 321 -12.02 -4.97 -10.65
CA TYR A 321 -11.94 -4.22 -9.41
C TYR A 321 -12.25 -5.11 -8.19
N GLU A 322 -11.51 -4.93 -7.10
CA GLU A 322 -11.95 -5.30 -5.75
C GLU A 322 -12.54 -4.05 -5.09
N ILE A 323 -13.83 -4.10 -4.77
CA ILE A 323 -14.58 -2.94 -4.27
C ILE A 323 -14.03 -2.49 -2.92
N LYS A 324 -13.83 -1.18 -2.79
CA LYS A 324 -13.42 -0.54 -1.54
C LYS A 324 -14.35 0.60 -1.19
N ARG A 325 -14.63 0.73 0.11
CA ARG A 325 -15.40 1.85 0.63
C ARG A 325 -14.70 3.18 0.33
N ASP A 326 -15.41 4.13 -0.27
CA ASP A 326 -15.04 5.55 -0.24
C ASP A 326 -15.51 6.19 1.08
N PRO A 327 -14.61 6.75 1.91
CA PRO A 327 -14.99 7.55 3.07
C PRO A 327 -15.86 8.77 2.76
N ALA A 328 -15.85 9.27 1.52
CA ALA A 328 -16.72 10.34 1.03
C ALA A 328 -18.12 9.85 0.59
N GLY A 329 -18.33 8.54 0.46
CA GLY A 329 -19.57 7.93 -0.03
C GLY A 329 -19.81 8.17 -1.52
N ILE A 330 -21.05 7.93 -1.98
CA ILE A 330 -21.48 8.04 -3.39
C ILE A 330 -21.24 9.48 -3.90
N ASN A 331 -20.20 9.69 -4.70
CA ASN A 331 -19.77 11.05 -5.12
C ASN A 331 -19.49 11.24 -6.63
N GLY A 332 -19.49 10.16 -7.41
CA GLY A 332 -19.18 10.15 -8.85
C GLY A 332 -17.75 9.74 -9.19
N THR A 333 -16.89 9.47 -8.20
CA THR A 333 -15.49 9.05 -8.39
C THR A 333 -15.31 7.59 -7.97
N ILE A 334 -14.77 6.77 -8.88
CA ILE A 334 -14.37 5.38 -8.61
C ILE A 334 -12.96 5.38 -8.01
N ILE A 335 -12.85 4.93 -6.76
CA ILE A 335 -11.59 4.76 -6.03
C ILE A 335 -11.19 3.29 -5.77
N SER A 336 -12.05 2.32 -6.15
CA SER A 336 -11.81 0.90 -5.93
C SER A 336 -10.49 0.41 -6.52
N GLN A 337 -9.91 -0.61 -5.91
CA GLN A 337 -8.62 -1.13 -6.35
C GLN A 337 -8.80 -1.94 -7.64
N ARG A 338 -8.26 -1.44 -8.77
CA ARG A 338 -7.99 -2.27 -9.94
C ARG A 338 -7.05 -3.40 -9.53
N ILE A 339 -7.43 -4.64 -9.80
CA ILE A 339 -6.64 -5.85 -9.53
C ILE A 339 -6.24 -6.55 -10.83
N ALA A 340 -5.18 -7.35 -10.78
CA ALA A 340 -4.75 -8.16 -11.92
C ALA A 340 -5.46 -9.52 -11.93
N CYS A 341 -5.86 -9.97 -13.11
CA CYS A 341 -6.35 -11.32 -13.39
C CYS A 341 -5.57 -11.88 -14.60
N PRO A 342 -4.42 -12.55 -14.37
CA PRO A 342 -3.59 -13.09 -15.45
C PRO A 342 -4.31 -14.10 -16.36
N GLN A 343 -5.36 -14.76 -15.86
CA GLN A 343 -6.24 -15.65 -16.62
C GLN A 343 -7.02 -14.93 -17.74
N LEU A 344 -7.14 -13.60 -17.66
CA LEU A 344 -7.77 -12.72 -18.64
C LEU A 344 -6.77 -11.75 -19.29
N ASP A 345 -5.46 -11.97 -19.10
CA ASP A 345 -4.40 -11.00 -19.42
C ASP A 345 -4.61 -9.58 -18.83
N LEU A 346 -5.41 -9.46 -17.76
CA LEU A 346 -5.68 -8.20 -17.05
C LEU A 346 -4.56 -7.88 -16.06
N TYR A 347 -3.93 -6.71 -16.22
CA TYR A 347 -2.88 -6.20 -15.34
C TYR A 347 -3.16 -4.73 -14.99
N THR A 348 -2.57 -4.24 -13.90
CA THR A 348 -2.84 -2.88 -13.41
C THR A 348 -2.07 -1.78 -14.14
N ASP A 349 -1.01 -2.15 -14.87
CA ASP A 349 -0.03 -1.26 -15.52
C ASP A 349 -0.23 -1.08 -17.05
N ARG A 350 -1.24 -1.74 -17.63
CA ARG A 350 -1.61 -1.65 -19.05
C ARG A 350 -3.12 -1.72 -19.25
N ASN A 351 -3.57 -1.48 -20.48
CA ASN A 351 -4.98 -1.60 -20.86
C ASN A 351 -5.21 -2.90 -21.62
N THR A 352 -6.42 -3.47 -21.54
CA THR A 352 -6.76 -4.76 -22.17
C THR A 352 -8.26 -4.82 -22.40
N GLU A 353 -8.67 -5.10 -23.64
CA GLU A 353 -10.07 -5.29 -24.02
C GLU A 353 -10.43 -6.78 -24.00
N LEU A 354 -11.63 -7.11 -23.55
CA LEU A 354 -12.17 -8.46 -23.47
C LEU A 354 -13.54 -8.52 -24.10
N ASP A 355 -13.78 -9.51 -24.98
CA ASP A 355 -15.13 -9.81 -25.46
C ASP A 355 -15.97 -10.27 -24.26
N MET A 356 -16.83 -9.38 -23.75
CA MET A 356 -17.63 -9.65 -22.55
C MET A 356 -18.72 -10.69 -22.84
N ALA A 357 -19.02 -10.95 -24.11
CA ALA A 357 -19.92 -12.00 -24.53
C ALA A 357 -19.26 -13.38 -24.70
N ASP A 358 -17.92 -13.48 -24.76
CA ASP A 358 -17.27 -14.79 -24.84
C ASP A 358 -17.48 -15.54 -23.50
N PRO A 359 -18.15 -16.72 -23.50
CA PRO A 359 -18.24 -17.55 -22.29
C PRO A 359 -16.88 -17.97 -21.72
N ASN A 360 -15.78 -17.86 -22.47
CA ASN A 360 -14.43 -18.03 -21.92
C ASN A 360 -14.01 -16.87 -21.00
N THR A 361 -14.43 -15.63 -21.26
CA THR A 361 -14.17 -14.47 -20.40
C THR A 361 -14.78 -14.69 -19.01
N LEU A 362 -16.08 -14.96 -18.95
CA LEU A 362 -16.78 -15.28 -17.69
C LEU A 362 -16.22 -16.54 -17.01
N ARG A 363 -15.93 -17.63 -17.75
CA ARG A 363 -15.36 -18.86 -17.15
C ARG A 363 -13.98 -18.61 -16.55
N SER A 364 -13.15 -17.79 -17.19
CA SER A 364 -11.79 -17.49 -16.74
C SER A 364 -11.79 -16.53 -15.54
N LEU A 365 -12.73 -15.58 -15.51
CA LEU A 365 -13.03 -14.78 -14.33
C LEU A 365 -13.42 -15.68 -13.14
N LEU A 366 -14.42 -16.55 -13.31
CA LEU A 366 -14.90 -17.42 -12.23
C LEU A 366 -13.83 -18.41 -11.75
N SER A 367 -12.95 -18.89 -12.64
CA SER A 367 -11.78 -19.69 -12.28
C SER A 367 -10.73 -18.91 -11.47
N PHE A 368 -10.53 -17.62 -11.75
CA PHE A 368 -9.68 -16.75 -10.93
C PHE A 368 -10.32 -16.48 -9.57
N VAL A 369 -11.60 -16.11 -9.55
CA VAL A 369 -12.35 -15.78 -8.33
C VAL A 369 -12.38 -16.96 -7.34
N THR A 370 -12.74 -18.16 -7.80
CA THR A 370 -12.80 -19.35 -6.93
C THR A 370 -11.44 -19.80 -6.39
N ALA A 371 -10.33 -19.44 -7.07
CA ALA A 371 -8.97 -19.75 -6.63
C ALA A 371 -8.39 -18.68 -5.67
N SER A 372 -8.55 -17.39 -6.00
CA SER A 372 -7.93 -16.27 -5.29
C SER A 372 -8.83 -15.65 -4.22
N TYR A 373 -10.15 -15.69 -4.42
CA TYR A 373 -11.19 -15.11 -3.56
C TYR A 373 -12.17 -16.20 -3.10
N SER A 374 -11.62 -17.34 -2.68
CA SER A 374 -12.40 -18.48 -2.19
C SER A 374 -13.30 -18.08 -1.02
N ALA A 375 -14.55 -18.55 -1.04
CA ALA A 375 -15.60 -18.30 -0.06
C ALA A 375 -16.54 -19.51 0.09
N ASP A 376 -17.36 -19.53 1.15
CA ASP A 376 -18.37 -20.59 1.36
C ASP A 376 -19.58 -20.48 0.42
N GLN A 377 -19.99 -19.25 0.08
CA GLN A 377 -21.07 -18.93 -0.86
C GLN A 377 -20.60 -17.95 -1.95
N TYR A 378 -21.15 -18.08 -3.15
CA TYR A 378 -20.87 -17.17 -4.28
C TYR A 378 -22.16 -16.63 -4.89
N ALA A 379 -22.15 -15.34 -5.24
CA ALA A 379 -23.18 -14.72 -6.06
C ALA A 379 -22.56 -14.26 -7.39
N LEU A 380 -23.28 -14.44 -8.48
CA LEU A 380 -22.94 -13.84 -9.78
C LEU A 380 -24.08 -12.95 -10.21
N ILE A 381 -23.81 -11.66 -10.43
CA ILE A 381 -24.78 -10.70 -10.98
C ILE A 381 -24.33 -10.39 -12.40
N ILE A 382 -25.16 -10.78 -13.38
CA ILE A 382 -25.02 -10.37 -14.78
C ILE A 382 -25.72 -9.02 -14.92
N TRP A 383 -25.01 -8.03 -15.42
CA TRP A 383 -25.46 -6.64 -15.46
C TRP A 383 -25.47 -6.10 -16.89
N GLY A 384 -26.45 -5.24 -17.22
CA GLY A 384 -26.52 -4.49 -18.47
C GLY A 384 -27.71 -4.89 -19.34
N HIS A 385 -27.54 -4.88 -20.67
CA HIS A 385 -28.60 -5.31 -21.57
C HIS A 385 -28.86 -6.82 -21.52
N GLY A 386 -30.14 -7.19 -21.56
CA GLY A 386 -30.60 -8.57 -21.70
C GLY A 386 -31.93 -8.64 -22.46
N THR A 387 -32.05 -9.54 -23.44
CA THR A 387 -33.27 -9.76 -24.25
C THR A 387 -34.04 -11.01 -23.82
N GLY A 388 -33.65 -11.62 -22.71
CA GLY A 388 -34.17 -12.91 -22.23
C GLY A 388 -33.47 -14.07 -22.94
N TRP A 389 -34.25 -15.02 -23.45
CA TRP A 389 -33.66 -16.17 -24.15
C TRP A 389 -33.32 -15.91 -25.64
N ARG A 390 -33.98 -14.92 -26.28
CA ARG A 390 -34.02 -14.81 -27.74
C ARG A 390 -32.97 -13.88 -28.33
N SER A 391 -32.58 -14.24 -29.56
CA SER A 391 -31.95 -13.36 -30.55
C SER A 391 -32.90 -12.29 -31.10
N ALA A 392 -32.65 -11.02 -30.80
CA ALA A 392 -33.30 -9.91 -31.49
C ALA A 392 -32.81 -9.84 -32.96
N SER A 393 -33.54 -10.51 -33.87
CA SER A 393 -33.47 -10.28 -35.31
C SER A 393 -34.84 -10.01 -35.92
N LEU A 394 -34.82 -9.06 -36.86
CA LEU A 394 -35.65 -9.09 -38.04
C LEU A 394 -35.43 -10.42 -38.79
N GLU A 395 -36.45 -11.27 -38.85
CA GLU A 395 -36.50 -12.28 -39.91
C GLU A 395 -36.81 -11.57 -41.23
N SER A 396 -36.04 -11.87 -42.28
CA SER A 396 -36.04 -11.11 -43.53
C SER A 396 -37.12 -11.54 -44.52
N GLU A 397 -38.39 -11.54 -44.10
CA GLU A 397 -39.51 -11.59 -45.04
C GLU A 397 -39.63 -10.25 -45.80
N ARG A 398 -39.08 -10.27 -47.01
CA ARG A 398 -38.91 -9.13 -47.91
C ARG A 398 -40.23 -8.75 -48.60
N SER A 399 -41.04 -7.91 -47.96
CA SER A 399 -42.17 -7.24 -48.61
C SER A 399 -41.75 -5.89 -49.22
N GLU A 400 -42.04 -5.68 -50.50
CA GLU A 400 -41.68 -4.45 -51.22
C GLU A 400 -42.78 -3.38 -51.14
N ASP A 401 -43.04 -2.79 -49.95
CA ASP A 401 -43.81 -1.54 -49.91
C ASP A 401 -43.54 -0.62 -48.70
N SER A 402 -43.99 0.64 -48.84
CA SER A 402 -43.96 1.79 -47.92
C SER A 402 -42.67 2.61 -47.83
N LYS A 403 -42.55 3.58 -48.76
CA LYS A 403 -41.84 4.85 -48.51
C LYS A 403 -42.79 5.87 -47.88
N LEU A 404 -42.69 6.09 -46.57
CA LEU A 404 -43.21 7.23 -45.77
C LEU A 404 -42.49 7.11 -44.42
N GLY A 405 -42.05 8.15 -43.71
CA GLY A 405 -42.25 9.58 -43.83
C GLY A 405 -42.36 10.14 -42.41
N LYS A 406 -41.24 10.60 -41.81
CA LYS A 406 -41.22 11.03 -40.40
C LYS A 406 -42.20 12.19 -40.15
N GLN A 407 -42.87 12.15 -39.01
CA GLN A 407 -43.46 13.32 -38.38
C GLN A 407 -43.29 13.22 -36.86
N ASP A 408 -43.00 14.34 -36.22
CA ASP A 408 -42.39 14.35 -34.89
C ASP A 408 -43.38 14.66 -33.76
N GLY A 409 -43.06 14.14 -32.56
CA GLY A 409 -43.52 14.69 -31.29
C GLY A 409 -44.45 13.79 -30.47
N GLU A 410 -43.92 13.23 -29.38
CA GLU A 410 -44.68 13.04 -28.13
C GLU A 410 -43.76 12.98 -26.90
N SER A 411 -44.36 12.87 -25.71
CA SER A 411 -43.75 13.17 -24.40
C SER A 411 -42.43 12.47 -24.08
N GLN A 412 -41.58 13.13 -23.28
CA GLN A 412 -40.59 12.45 -22.48
C GLN A 412 -41.28 11.45 -21.54
N ILE A 413 -40.82 10.20 -21.57
CA ILE A 413 -41.13 9.12 -20.63
C ILE A 413 -39.77 8.54 -20.23
N ALA A 414 -39.62 8.07 -18.99
CA ALA A 414 -38.32 7.64 -18.45
C ALA A 414 -37.65 6.57 -19.34
N ALA A 415 -36.34 6.72 -19.57
CA ALA A 415 -35.57 5.77 -20.35
C ALA A 415 -35.37 4.47 -19.55
N GLY A 416 -35.77 3.33 -20.12
CA GLY A 416 -35.44 2.01 -19.59
C GLY A 416 -34.23 1.40 -20.32
N HIS A 417 -33.77 0.23 -19.88
CA HIS A 417 -32.72 -0.61 -20.51
C HIS A 417 -33.15 -1.19 -21.90
N GLY A 418 -33.84 -0.39 -22.73
CA GLY A 418 -34.39 -0.77 -24.02
C GLY A 418 -35.09 0.35 -24.80
N THR A 419 -34.86 1.63 -24.43
CA THR A 419 -35.41 2.79 -25.16
C THR A 419 -34.36 3.63 -25.89
N GLY A 420 -33.07 3.41 -25.62
CA GLY A 420 -31.96 4.24 -26.11
C GLY A 420 -31.52 3.99 -27.56
N TRP A 421 -32.07 2.99 -28.26
CA TRP A 421 -31.59 2.59 -29.59
C TRP A 421 -31.79 3.69 -30.65
N ARG A 422 -30.73 4.46 -30.89
CA ARG A 422 -30.73 5.64 -31.74
C ARG A 422 -30.99 5.32 -33.20
N SER A 423 -31.97 6.01 -33.79
CA SER A 423 -32.25 5.99 -35.24
C SER A 423 -31.22 6.78 -36.08
N ASP A 424 -30.08 7.15 -35.48
CA ASP A 424 -29.50 8.47 -35.69
C ASP A 424 -28.23 8.41 -36.56
N ASN A 425 -28.48 8.14 -37.84
CA ASN A 425 -27.57 8.17 -38.99
C ASN A 425 -26.75 6.89 -39.26
N ALA A 426 -26.85 6.44 -40.52
CA ALA A 426 -25.93 5.54 -41.20
C ALA A 426 -25.59 4.21 -40.49
N ASN A 427 -26.57 3.31 -40.37
CA ASN A 427 -26.30 1.88 -40.21
C ASN A 427 -25.63 1.32 -41.50
N PRO A 428 -24.34 0.94 -41.51
CA PRO A 428 -23.61 0.64 -42.75
C PRO A 428 -23.66 -0.84 -43.17
N ALA A 429 -24.10 -1.73 -42.27
CA ALA A 429 -24.12 -3.18 -42.48
C ALA A 429 -25.33 -3.79 -41.78
N GLY A 430 -26.07 -4.68 -42.45
CA GLY A 430 -27.25 -5.31 -41.86
C GLY A 430 -26.89 -6.16 -40.65
N ARG A 431 -27.05 -5.60 -39.43
CA ARG A 431 -26.74 -6.27 -38.17
C ARG A 431 -27.50 -7.61 -38.06
N SER A 432 -26.79 -8.61 -37.57
CA SER A 432 -27.31 -9.96 -37.33
C SER A 432 -28.12 -10.06 -36.04
N PRO A 433 -28.91 -11.15 -35.85
CA PRO A 433 -29.59 -11.46 -34.59
C PRO A 433 -28.75 -11.28 -33.32
N MET A 434 -29.30 -10.69 -32.25
CA MET A 434 -28.61 -10.45 -30.96
C MET A 434 -29.21 -11.22 -29.76
N LYS A 435 -28.58 -12.32 -29.28
CA LYS A 435 -29.06 -13.12 -28.10
C LYS A 435 -28.47 -12.58 -26.78
N ALA A 436 -29.00 -11.47 -26.26
CA ALA A 436 -28.38 -10.76 -25.15
C ALA A 436 -28.69 -11.36 -23.77
N VAL A 437 -27.64 -11.81 -23.08
CA VAL A 437 -27.12 -11.06 -21.93
C VAL A 437 -25.66 -10.67 -22.22
N ALA A 438 -25.08 -9.74 -21.46
CA ALA A 438 -23.72 -9.22 -21.67
C ALA A 438 -23.49 -8.76 -23.13
N VAL A 439 -24.07 -7.61 -23.49
CA VAL A 439 -23.91 -7.00 -24.82
C VAL A 439 -22.67 -6.12 -24.84
N ASP A 440 -21.92 -6.26 -25.93
CA ASP A 440 -20.62 -5.65 -26.19
C ASP A 440 -20.70 -5.12 -27.63
N ASP A 441 -20.68 -3.80 -27.81
CA ASP A 441 -20.88 -3.12 -29.11
C ASP A 441 -19.56 -2.95 -29.88
N TYR A 442 -18.41 -2.99 -29.21
CA TYR A 442 -17.05 -2.96 -29.74
C TYR A 442 -16.70 -4.26 -30.48
N SER A 443 -16.88 -5.40 -29.80
CA SER A 443 -16.82 -6.74 -30.37
C SER A 443 -18.07 -7.04 -31.21
N ASN A 444 -19.16 -6.28 -31.02
CA ASN A 444 -20.47 -6.47 -31.64
C ASN A 444 -20.96 -7.93 -31.39
N SER A 445 -20.95 -8.32 -30.12
CA SER A 445 -21.17 -9.69 -29.62
C SER A 445 -22.27 -9.74 -28.54
N TYR A 446 -22.64 -10.94 -28.10
CA TYR A 446 -23.65 -11.20 -27.06
C TYR A 446 -23.55 -12.63 -26.50
N MET A 447 -23.83 -12.83 -25.21
CA MET A 447 -23.79 -14.16 -24.59
C MET A 447 -25.19 -14.78 -24.54
N SER A 448 -25.44 -15.83 -25.34
CA SER A 448 -26.70 -16.56 -25.25
C SER A 448 -26.79 -17.44 -24.00
N LEU A 449 -28.01 -17.73 -23.51
CA LEU A 449 -28.20 -18.55 -22.30
C LEU A 449 -27.41 -19.89 -22.30
N PRO A 450 -27.30 -20.65 -23.41
CA PRO A 450 -26.47 -21.86 -23.41
C PRO A 450 -24.96 -21.60 -23.39
N GLN A 451 -24.50 -20.44 -23.89
CA GLN A 451 -23.10 -20.01 -23.72
C GLN A 451 -22.85 -19.66 -22.25
N LEU A 452 -23.74 -18.86 -21.62
CA LEU A 452 -23.69 -18.56 -20.18
C LEU A 452 -23.69 -19.85 -19.34
N LYS A 453 -24.56 -20.82 -19.66
CA LYS A 453 -24.54 -22.13 -19.00
C LYS A 453 -23.17 -22.82 -19.12
N SER A 454 -22.56 -22.78 -20.30
CA SER A 454 -21.22 -23.36 -20.51
C SER A 454 -20.08 -22.59 -19.80
N ALA A 455 -20.28 -21.31 -19.49
CA ALA A 455 -19.32 -20.51 -18.71
C ALA A 455 -19.37 -20.88 -17.21
N LEU A 456 -20.55 -21.28 -16.73
CA LEU A 456 -20.82 -21.66 -15.34
C LEU A 456 -20.49 -23.13 -15.02
N ASP A 457 -20.27 -23.97 -16.03
CA ASP A 457 -20.05 -25.42 -15.85
C ASP A 457 -18.88 -25.73 -14.90
N GLY A 458 -19.17 -26.51 -13.85
CA GLY A 458 -18.22 -26.87 -12.80
C GLY A 458 -18.03 -25.80 -11.70
N THR A 459 -18.61 -24.62 -11.84
CA THR A 459 -18.54 -23.54 -10.83
C THR A 459 -19.72 -23.63 -9.85
N LYS A 460 -19.47 -23.56 -8.54
CA LYS A 460 -20.52 -23.39 -7.53
C LYS A 460 -20.94 -21.92 -7.47
N ILE A 461 -22.16 -21.63 -7.87
CA ILE A 461 -22.86 -20.38 -7.56
C ILE A 461 -24.06 -20.70 -6.66
N ASP A 462 -24.38 -19.84 -5.70
CA ASP A 462 -25.52 -20.01 -4.79
C ASP A 462 -26.71 -19.12 -5.20
N LEU A 463 -26.41 -17.97 -5.81
CA LEU A 463 -27.36 -16.98 -6.34
C LEU A 463 -26.88 -16.43 -7.69
N ILE A 464 -27.73 -16.50 -8.73
CA ILE A 464 -27.55 -15.77 -9.98
C ILE A 464 -28.52 -14.59 -10.01
N GLY A 465 -28.00 -13.38 -10.14
CA GLY A 465 -28.76 -12.17 -10.39
C GLY A 465 -28.72 -11.78 -11.87
N PHE A 466 -29.87 -11.38 -12.40
CA PHE A 466 -29.97 -10.67 -13.68
C PHE A 466 -30.40 -9.24 -13.40
N ASP A 467 -29.42 -8.34 -13.31
CA ASP A 467 -29.64 -6.90 -13.36
C ASP A 467 -29.71 -6.46 -14.84
N THR A 468 -30.71 -7.05 -15.51
CA THR A 468 -31.00 -6.91 -16.95
C THR A 468 -32.51 -7.00 -17.16
N CYS A 469 -33.00 -6.53 -18.30
CA CYS A 469 -34.37 -6.88 -18.72
C CYS A 469 -34.50 -8.42 -18.89
N PHE A 470 -35.73 -8.93 -18.75
CA PHE A 470 -36.13 -10.31 -19.10
C PHE A 470 -35.31 -11.45 -18.44
N GLY A 471 -34.77 -11.23 -17.24
CA GLY A 471 -34.09 -12.26 -16.45
C GLY A 471 -35.01 -13.33 -15.85
N ALA A 472 -36.25 -12.97 -15.47
CA ALA A 472 -37.23 -13.89 -14.89
C ALA A 472 -38.11 -14.55 -15.97
N LEU A 473 -37.50 -15.46 -16.74
CA LEU A 473 -38.19 -16.30 -17.71
C LEU A 473 -37.96 -17.79 -17.42
N ILE A 474 -38.93 -18.66 -17.74
CA ILE A 474 -38.78 -20.12 -17.61
C ILE A 474 -37.57 -20.62 -18.40
N GLU A 475 -37.31 -20.06 -19.59
CA GLU A 475 -36.17 -20.39 -20.42
C GLU A 475 -34.83 -20.14 -19.70
N CYS A 476 -34.68 -18.99 -19.05
CA CYS A 476 -33.49 -18.61 -18.27
C CYS A 476 -33.30 -19.55 -17.07
N VAL A 477 -34.38 -19.75 -16.31
CA VAL A 477 -34.39 -20.57 -15.10
C VAL A 477 -34.11 -22.05 -15.41
N TYR A 478 -34.65 -22.58 -16.52
CA TYR A 478 -34.51 -24.00 -16.89
C TYR A 478 -33.15 -24.34 -17.53
N GLU A 479 -32.54 -23.41 -18.28
CA GLU A 479 -31.18 -23.56 -18.79
C GLU A 479 -30.16 -23.64 -17.64
N LEU A 480 -30.35 -22.77 -16.64
CA LEU A 480 -29.37 -22.52 -15.58
C LEU A 480 -29.67 -23.25 -14.26
N LYS A 481 -30.77 -24.03 -14.18
CA LYS A 481 -31.26 -24.71 -12.97
C LYS A 481 -30.22 -25.56 -12.23
N ASP A 482 -29.23 -26.07 -12.94
CA ASP A 482 -28.17 -26.95 -12.44
C ASP A 482 -26.90 -26.18 -12.01
N SER A 483 -26.88 -24.85 -12.15
CA SER A 483 -25.73 -23.97 -11.89
C SER A 483 -25.91 -23.02 -10.69
N THR A 484 -27.09 -22.96 -10.07
CA THR A 484 -27.36 -22.10 -8.90
C THR A 484 -28.46 -22.70 -8.00
N THR A 485 -28.61 -22.19 -6.77
CA THR A 485 -29.77 -22.49 -5.92
C THR A 485 -30.92 -21.50 -6.15
N TRP A 486 -30.58 -20.22 -6.35
CA TRP A 486 -31.54 -19.13 -6.50
C TRP A 486 -31.27 -18.30 -7.76
N PHE A 487 -32.34 -17.75 -8.32
CA PHE A 487 -32.31 -16.66 -9.28
C PHE A 487 -33.04 -15.44 -8.73
N VAL A 488 -32.59 -14.25 -9.13
CA VAL A 488 -33.41 -13.02 -9.09
C VAL A 488 -33.29 -12.30 -10.43
N GLY A 489 -34.41 -11.79 -10.95
CA GLY A 489 -34.48 -10.99 -12.17
C GLY A 489 -35.90 -10.52 -12.45
N SER A 490 -36.08 -9.78 -13.55
CA SER A 490 -37.36 -9.17 -13.96
C SER A 490 -37.97 -9.86 -15.18
N GLU A 491 -39.30 -9.99 -15.22
CA GLU A 491 -40.04 -10.58 -16.34
C GLU A 491 -40.08 -9.68 -17.58
N GLY A 492 -39.90 -8.37 -17.36
CA GLY A 492 -40.02 -7.32 -18.37
C GLY A 492 -38.82 -6.39 -18.47
N VAL A 493 -39.09 -5.14 -18.84
CA VAL A 493 -38.09 -4.07 -18.98
C VAL A 493 -37.77 -3.45 -17.62
N THR A 494 -36.49 -3.33 -17.29
CA THR A 494 -36.00 -2.61 -16.10
C THR A 494 -35.65 -1.14 -16.42
N PRO A 495 -35.77 -0.20 -15.47
CA PRO A 495 -35.27 1.18 -15.60
C PRO A 495 -33.75 1.19 -15.66
N SER A 496 -33.14 2.11 -16.42
CA SER A 496 -31.70 2.08 -16.77
C SER A 496 -30.70 2.20 -15.60
N THR A 497 -31.18 2.41 -14.37
CA THR A 497 -30.40 2.56 -13.13
C THR A 497 -30.31 1.26 -12.33
N GLY A 498 -30.40 0.10 -13.01
CA GLY A 498 -30.12 -1.22 -12.45
C GLY A 498 -30.78 -1.51 -11.10
N TRP A 499 -30.00 -2.05 -10.17
CA TRP A 499 -30.34 -2.30 -8.78
C TRP A 499 -29.65 -1.30 -7.84
N ASP A 500 -30.33 -0.90 -6.76
CA ASP A 500 -29.74 -0.04 -5.71
C ASP A 500 -28.74 -0.84 -4.85
N TYR A 501 -27.45 -0.78 -5.21
CA TYR A 501 -26.41 -1.63 -4.60
C TYR A 501 -26.13 -1.23 -3.14
N GLU A 502 -26.21 0.07 -2.82
CA GLU A 502 -26.05 0.55 -1.44
C GLU A 502 -27.14 -0.05 -0.53
N LYS A 503 -28.42 0.04 -0.92
CA LYS A 503 -29.54 -0.51 -0.13
C LYS A 503 -29.56 -2.03 -0.13
N LEU A 504 -29.16 -2.67 -1.24
CA LEU A 504 -29.02 -4.13 -1.33
C LEU A 504 -28.12 -4.67 -0.21
N PHE A 505 -26.86 -4.23 -0.16
CA PHE A 505 -25.89 -4.73 0.80
C PHE A 505 -26.16 -4.23 2.23
N THR A 506 -26.59 -2.96 2.39
CA THR A 506 -26.99 -2.42 3.69
C THR A 506 -28.12 -3.24 4.32
N ARG A 507 -29.12 -3.65 3.53
CA ARG A 507 -30.16 -4.57 3.99
C ARG A 507 -29.60 -5.96 4.25
N PHE A 508 -28.88 -6.53 3.30
CA PHE A 508 -28.37 -7.90 3.38
C PHE A 508 -27.51 -8.14 4.63
N PHE A 509 -26.67 -7.17 5.02
CA PHE A 509 -25.83 -7.32 6.22
C PHE A 509 -26.60 -7.32 7.55
N THR A 510 -27.89 -6.95 7.57
CA THR A 510 -28.77 -7.14 8.73
C THR A 510 -29.37 -8.55 8.84
N THR A 511 -29.25 -9.37 7.79
CA THR A 511 -29.84 -10.72 7.71
C THR A 511 -28.92 -11.82 8.27
N ASP A 512 -29.40 -13.07 8.20
CA ASP A 512 -28.63 -14.30 8.45
C ASP A 512 -27.48 -14.56 7.44
N LYS A 513 -27.45 -13.81 6.32
CA LYS A 513 -26.48 -13.92 5.21
C LYS A 513 -26.52 -15.26 4.47
N SER A 514 -27.69 -15.88 4.39
CA SER A 514 -27.96 -16.99 3.48
C SER A 514 -28.19 -16.50 2.04
N ALA A 515 -28.01 -17.38 1.05
CA ALA A 515 -28.31 -17.06 -0.34
C ALA A 515 -29.78 -16.69 -0.58
N GLU A 516 -30.70 -17.21 0.24
CA GLU A 516 -32.12 -16.87 0.18
C GLU A 516 -32.39 -15.44 0.67
N SER A 517 -31.75 -15.00 1.77
CA SER A 517 -31.92 -13.64 2.29
C SER A 517 -31.16 -12.58 1.50
N PHE A 518 -30.10 -12.96 0.77
CA PHE A 518 -29.50 -12.11 -0.26
C PHE A 518 -30.50 -11.88 -1.38
N ALA A 519 -31.10 -12.95 -1.91
CA ALA A 519 -32.10 -12.87 -2.96
C ALA A 519 -33.35 -12.07 -2.52
N ASP A 520 -33.83 -12.23 -1.28
CA ASP A 520 -34.88 -11.38 -0.72
C ASP A 520 -34.48 -9.90 -0.62
N SER A 521 -33.21 -9.61 -0.28
CA SER A 521 -32.71 -8.24 -0.21
C SER A 521 -32.71 -7.54 -1.57
N ILE A 522 -32.55 -8.29 -2.68
CA ILE A 522 -32.71 -7.77 -4.05
C ILE A 522 -34.18 -7.41 -4.33
N ILE A 523 -35.14 -8.27 -3.98
CA ILE A 523 -36.57 -7.96 -4.13
C ILE A 523 -36.95 -6.72 -3.30
N ASP A 524 -36.44 -6.62 -2.07
CA ASP A 524 -36.76 -5.52 -1.15
C ASP A 524 -36.18 -4.17 -1.60
N GLN A 525 -34.94 -4.11 -2.11
CA GLN A 525 -34.39 -2.85 -2.62
C GLN A 525 -35.12 -2.41 -3.89
N PHE A 526 -35.39 -3.33 -4.82
CA PHE A 526 -36.03 -3.01 -6.10
C PHE A 526 -37.47 -2.51 -5.90
N ALA A 527 -38.20 -3.13 -4.97
CA ALA A 527 -39.54 -2.69 -4.57
C ALA A 527 -39.54 -1.29 -3.93
N ALA A 528 -38.48 -0.92 -3.20
CA ALA A 528 -38.33 0.40 -2.61
C ALA A 528 -37.88 1.47 -3.62
N GLN A 529 -36.99 1.10 -4.55
CA GLN A 529 -36.44 1.95 -5.61
C GLN A 529 -37.52 2.30 -6.65
N TYR A 530 -38.29 1.28 -7.10
CA TYR A 530 -39.19 1.40 -8.26
C TYR A 530 -40.68 1.39 -7.91
N GLY A 531 -41.05 1.62 -6.65
CA GLY A 531 -42.44 1.59 -6.17
C GLY A 531 -43.45 2.52 -6.88
N GLY A 532 -42.97 3.49 -7.68
CA GLY A 532 -43.79 4.37 -8.52
C GLY A 532 -43.63 4.17 -10.04
N VAL A 533 -42.87 3.16 -10.49
CA VAL A 533 -42.57 2.94 -11.92
C VAL A 533 -43.51 1.89 -12.51
N GLU A 534 -44.37 2.30 -13.44
CA GLU A 534 -45.33 1.40 -14.10
C GLU A 534 -44.62 0.18 -14.73
N LYS A 535 -45.17 -1.02 -14.51
CA LYS A 535 -44.68 -2.33 -15.02
C LYS A 535 -43.33 -2.79 -14.46
N ALA A 536 -42.71 -2.06 -13.52
CA ALA A 536 -41.60 -2.60 -12.74
C ALA A 536 -42.03 -3.89 -12.04
N THR A 537 -41.21 -4.94 -12.19
CA THR A 537 -41.49 -6.34 -11.86
C THR A 537 -40.19 -7.03 -11.50
N ILE A 538 -40.17 -7.89 -10.48
CA ILE A 538 -39.00 -8.69 -10.08
C ILE A 538 -39.41 -9.94 -9.28
N SER A 539 -38.70 -11.05 -9.47
CA SER A 539 -39.03 -12.36 -8.88
C SER A 539 -37.83 -13.13 -8.33
N LYS A 540 -38.02 -13.78 -7.16
CA LYS A 540 -37.08 -14.69 -6.48
C LYS A 540 -37.47 -16.14 -6.77
N ILE A 541 -36.64 -16.82 -7.56
CA ILE A 541 -37.00 -18.09 -8.19
C ILE A 541 -36.06 -19.21 -7.72
N LYS A 542 -36.64 -20.35 -7.33
CA LYS A 542 -35.91 -21.51 -6.80
C LYS A 542 -35.53 -22.48 -7.91
N ALA A 543 -34.23 -22.55 -8.22
CA ALA A 543 -33.69 -23.27 -9.37
C ALA A 543 -34.13 -24.74 -9.45
N ALA A 544 -34.10 -25.44 -8.31
CA ALA A 544 -34.44 -26.87 -8.22
C ALA A 544 -35.87 -27.23 -8.71
N ASN A 545 -36.80 -26.27 -8.72
CA ASN A 545 -38.20 -26.51 -9.10
C ASN A 545 -38.45 -26.31 -10.61
N ALA A 546 -37.46 -25.82 -11.37
CA ALA A 546 -37.57 -25.60 -12.81
C ALA A 546 -38.02 -26.86 -13.58
N GLY A 547 -37.57 -28.04 -13.14
CA GLY A 547 -37.92 -29.34 -13.72
C GLY A 547 -39.41 -29.66 -13.65
N THR A 548 -40.04 -29.47 -12.49
CA THR A 548 -41.46 -29.78 -12.28
C THR A 548 -42.36 -28.70 -12.88
N LEU A 549 -41.98 -27.43 -12.76
CA LEU A 549 -42.64 -26.29 -13.41
C LEU A 549 -42.74 -26.46 -14.94
N LYS A 550 -41.62 -26.76 -15.62
CA LYS A 550 -41.60 -27.00 -17.07
C LYS A 550 -42.54 -28.15 -17.46
N ASN A 551 -42.57 -29.23 -16.68
CA ASN A 551 -43.44 -30.37 -16.96
C ASN A 551 -44.93 -30.03 -16.74
N ALA A 552 -45.27 -29.25 -15.71
CA ALA A 552 -46.62 -28.76 -15.49
C ALA A 552 -47.08 -27.79 -16.61
N LEU A 553 -46.16 -26.99 -17.16
CA LEU A 553 -46.42 -26.14 -18.33
C LEU A 553 -46.71 -26.99 -19.57
N ASP A 554 -45.88 -28.00 -19.85
CA ASP A 554 -46.12 -28.95 -20.94
C ASP A 554 -47.48 -29.66 -20.80
N GLU A 555 -47.82 -30.15 -19.61
CA GLU A 555 -49.10 -30.83 -19.36
C GLU A 555 -50.32 -29.90 -19.54
N PHE A 556 -50.25 -28.67 -19.03
CA PHE A 556 -51.28 -27.65 -19.24
C PHE A 556 -51.42 -27.29 -20.72
N ALA A 557 -50.31 -27.05 -21.41
CA ALA A 557 -50.31 -26.66 -22.82
C ALA A 557 -50.85 -27.78 -23.73
N LEU A 558 -50.54 -29.05 -23.45
CA LEU A 558 -51.12 -30.22 -24.12
C LEU A 558 -52.58 -30.50 -23.75
N ALA A 559 -53.03 -30.06 -22.58
CA ALA A 559 -54.45 -30.11 -22.22
C ALA A 559 -55.25 -29.04 -22.97
N LEU A 560 -54.70 -27.83 -23.08
CA LEU A 560 -55.31 -26.68 -23.75
C LEU A 560 -55.28 -26.82 -25.28
N SER A 561 -54.16 -27.25 -25.88
CA SER A 561 -54.07 -27.47 -27.35
C SER A 561 -55.09 -28.50 -27.85
N ALA A 562 -55.41 -29.49 -27.01
CA ALA A 562 -56.39 -30.54 -27.30
C ALA A 562 -57.86 -30.04 -27.32
N THR A 563 -58.15 -28.82 -26.84
CA THR A 563 -59.49 -28.20 -27.00
C THR A 563 -59.65 -27.52 -28.37
N ILE A 564 -58.55 -27.26 -29.07
CA ILE A 564 -58.53 -26.52 -30.33
C ILE A 564 -58.78 -27.47 -31.51
N THR A 565 -60.06 -27.60 -31.87
CA THR A 565 -60.57 -28.50 -32.91
C THR A 565 -60.94 -27.79 -34.21
N ASP A 566 -61.10 -26.47 -34.20
CA ASP A 566 -61.47 -25.65 -35.35
C ASP A 566 -60.87 -24.22 -35.25
N SER A 567 -61.13 -23.38 -36.27
CA SER A 567 -60.64 -21.99 -36.27
C SER A 567 -61.29 -21.10 -35.19
N ALA A 568 -62.47 -21.42 -34.66
CA ALA A 568 -63.19 -20.59 -33.67
C ALA A 568 -62.69 -20.85 -32.23
N SER A 569 -62.50 -22.11 -31.88
CA SER A 569 -61.77 -22.55 -30.68
C SER A 569 -60.33 -22.01 -30.70
N ARG A 570 -59.64 -22.05 -31.85
CA ARG A 570 -58.30 -21.44 -32.01
C ARG A 570 -58.31 -19.95 -31.73
N GLN A 571 -59.23 -19.18 -32.33
CA GLN A 571 -59.34 -17.74 -32.07
C GLN A 571 -59.66 -17.43 -30.61
N THR A 572 -60.46 -18.27 -29.94
CA THR A 572 -60.81 -18.11 -28.53
C THR A 572 -59.57 -18.29 -27.64
N VAL A 573 -58.81 -19.37 -27.81
CA VAL A 573 -57.58 -19.61 -27.03
C VAL A 573 -56.50 -18.59 -27.39
N PHE A 574 -56.33 -18.25 -28.68
CA PHE A 574 -55.38 -17.24 -29.12
C PHE A 574 -55.63 -15.90 -28.43
N ARG A 575 -56.88 -15.41 -28.41
CA ARG A 575 -57.21 -14.14 -27.74
C ARG A 575 -56.88 -14.22 -26.24
N THR A 576 -57.21 -15.32 -25.57
CA THR A 576 -56.91 -15.42 -24.14
C THR A 576 -55.41 -15.46 -23.85
N VAL A 577 -54.62 -16.19 -24.64
CA VAL A 577 -53.15 -16.26 -24.48
C VAL A 577 -52.45 -14.95 -24.87
N PHE A 578 -52.89 -14.27 -25.94
CA PHE A 578 -52.18 -13.11 -26.51
C PHE A 578 -52.73 -11.74 -26.10
N ASN A 579 -54.03 -11.61 -25.86
CA ASN A 579 -54.70 -10.34 -25.55
C ASN A 579 -55.21 -10.26 -24.11
N ASP A 580 -55.83 -11.33 -23.58
CA ASP A 580 -56.55 -11.27 -22.30
C ASP A 580 -55.61 -11.53 -21.08
N THR A 581 -54.42 -12.14 -21.29
CA THR A 581 -53.44 -12.49 -20.24
C THR A 581 -52.34 -11.42 -20.08
N GLU A 582 -51.86 -11.23 -18.84
CA GLU A 582 -50.68 -10.39 -18.54
C GLU A 582 -49.45 -10.84 -19.35
N SER A 583 -48.73 -9.87 -19.91
CA SER A 583 -47.61 -10.13 -20.80
C SER A 583 -46.57 -9.01 -20.81
N TYR A 584 -45.33 -9.39 -21.09
CA TYR A 584 -44.13 -8.55 -21.01
C TYR A 584 -43.48 -8.45 -22.39
N SER A 585 -43.04 -7.26 -22.78
CA SER A 585 -42.35 -7.00 -24.06
C SER A 585 -41.66 -5.63 -24.02
N TYR A 586 -40.71 -5.38 -24.92
CA TYR A 586 -40.26 -4.02 -25.19
C TYR A 586 -41.37 -3.18 -25.85
N THR A 587 -41.30 -1.86 -25.66
CA THR A 587 -42.22 -0.88 -26.28
C THR A 587 -41.82 -0.48 -27.70
N GLN A 588 -40.57 -0.76 -28.09
CA GLN A 588 -40.05 -0.63 -29.46
C GLN A 588 -40.26 -1.95 -30.23
N TYR A 589 -40.31 -1.87 -31.57
CA TYR A 589 -40.59 -3.00 -32.46
C TYR A 589 -39.58 -3.09 -33.61
N PRO A 590 -39.22 -4.29 -34.09
CA PRO A 590 -39.70 -5.60 -33.62
C PRO A 590 -39.14 -5.98 -32.24
N CYS A 591 -39.88 -6.78 -31.50
CA CYS A 591 -39.49 -7.29 -30.18
C CYS A 591 -40.07 -8.69 -29.95
N ASP A 592 -40.00 -9.18 -28.70
CA ASP A 592 -40.59 -10.45 -28.30
C ASP A 592 -41.67 -10.26 -27.24
N ARG A 593 -42.75 -11.05 -27.33
CA ARG A 593 -43.80 -11.12 -26.31
C ARG A 593 -43.60 -12.34 -25.44
N TYR A 594 -43.59 -12.09 -24.14
CA TYR A 594 -43.61 -13.09 -23.08
C TYR A 594 -44.98 -13.05 -22.42
N VAL A 595 -45.56 -14.21 -22.11
CA VAL A 595 -46.83 -14.32 -21.37
C VAL A 595 -46.57 -14.72 -19.93
N ASP A 596 -47.30 -14.14 -18.98
CA ASP A 596 -47.18 -14.53 -17.58
C ASP A 596 -47.85 -15.90 -17.34
N VAL A 597 -47.07 -16.83 -16.83
CA VAL A 597 -47.44 -18.24 -16.70
C VAL A 597 -48.46 -18.45 -15.57
N TYR A 598 -48.37 -17.66 -14.49
CA TYR A 598 -49.32 -17.75 -13.38
C TYR A 598 -50.66 -17.08 -13.73
N ALA A 599 -50.64 -15.95 -14.45
CA ALA A 599 -51.84 -15.33 -15.00
C ALA A 599 -52.53 -16.25 -16.00
N LEU A 600 -51.78 -16.81 -16.97
CA LEU A 600 -52.32 -17.73 -17.99
C LEU A 600 -52.98 -18.94 -17.34
N ALA A 601 -52.28 -19.60 -16.41
CA ALA A 601 -52.83 -20.71 -15.65
C ALA A 601 -54.10 -20.27 -14.86
N SER A 602 -54.12 -19.05 -14.33
CA SER A 602 -55.26 -18.54 -13.57
C SER A 602 -56.52 -18.29 -14.41
N HIS A 603 -56.40 -17.89 -15.69
CA HIS A 603 -57.55 -17.81 -16.61
C HIS A 603 -58.25 -19.17 -16.79
N TYR A 604 -57.49 -20.27 -16.76
CA TYR A 604 -57.99 -21.61 -17.07
C TYR A 604 -58.32 -22.48 -15.85
N LYS A 605 -58.07 -22.02 -14.61
CA LYS A 605 -58.44 -22.73 -13.35
C LYS A 605 -59.93 -23.11 -13.27
N THR A 606 -60.81 -22.36 -13.96
CA THR A 606 -62.27 -22.63 -14.01
C THR A 606 -62.75 -22.96 -15.42
N ASP A 607 -61.90 -23.54 -16.27
CA ASP A 607 -62.30 -24.00 -17.60
C ASP A 607 -63.39 -25.08 -17.54
N GLY A 608 -64.29 -25.12 -18.53
CA GLY A 608 -65.35 -26.14 -18.62
C GLY A 608 -64.81 -27.56 -18.82
N THR A 609 -63.57 -27.70 -19.29
CA THR A 609 -62.87 -28.96 -19.48
C THR A 609 -62.09 -29.31 -18.21
N ALA A 610 -62.58 -30.28 -17.43
CA ALA A 610 -61.93 -30.69 -16.17
C ALA A 610 -60.44 -31.05 -16.33
N ARG A 611 -60.00 -31.54 -17.50
CA ARG A 611 -58.56 -31.78 -17.81
C ARG A 611 -57.76 -30.48 -17.83
N VAL A 612 -58.28 -29.43 -18.46
CA VAL A 612 -57.64 -28.10 -18.54
C VAL A 612 -57.65 -27.44 -17.16
N ALA A 613 -58.81 -27.42 -16.48
CA ALA A 613 -58.93 -26.84 -15.14
C ALA A 613 -57.98 -27.47 -14.11
N ASN A 614 -57.82 -28.79 -14.14
CA ASN A 614 -56.87 -29.50 -13.28
C ASN A 614 -55.41 -29.16 -13.64
N ALA A 615 -55.03 -29.24 -14.92
CA ALA A 615 -53.65 -28.95 -15.34
C ALA A 615 -53.26 -27.48 -15.11
N ALA A 616 -54.19 -26.55 -15.32
CA ALA A 616 -54.03 -25.13 -15.00
C ALA A 616 -53.88 -24.88 -13.49
N SER A 617 -54.60 -25.63 -12.66
CA SER A 617 -54.44 -25.59 -11.20
C SER A 617 -53.08 -26.13 -10.76
N SER A 618 -52.61 -27.23 -11.35
CA SER A 618 -51.26 -27.78 -11.09
C SER A 618 -50.16 -26.81 -11.54
N LEU A 619 -50.25 -26.24 -12.74
CA LEU A 619 -49.29 -25.27 -13.25
C LEU A 619 -49.20 -24.05 -12.33
N ALA A 620 -50.32 -23.47 -11.94
CA ALA A 620 -50.32 -22.32 -11.04
C ALA A 620 -49.69 -22.64 -9.67
N ALA A 621 -49.93 -23.84 -9.12
CA ALA A 621 -49.28 -24.28 -7.90
C ALA A 621 -47.76 -24.45 -8.08
N GLU A 622 -47.30 -25.01 -9.20
CA GLU A 622 -45.87 -25.14 -9.49
C GLU A 622 -45.17 -23.81 -9.76
N VAL A 623 -45.83 -22.82 -10.37
CA VAL A 623 -45.28 -21.45 -10.43
C VAL A 623 -45.16 -20.87 -9.03
N SER A 624 -46.18 -20.98 -8.16
CA SER A 624 -46.07 -20.51 -6.76
C SER A 624 -45.04 -21.27 -5.92
N ASN A 625 -44.80 -22.55 -6.20
CA ASN A 625 -43.73 -23.32 -5.56
C ASN A 625 -42.34 -22.89 -6.05
N THR A 626 -42.23 -22.42 -7.29
CA THR A 626 -40.96 -22.06 -7.94
C THR A 626 -40.59 -20.60 -7.71
N VAL A 627 -41.55 -19.69 -7.85
CA VAL A 627 -41.44 -18.25 -7.59
C VAL A 627 -41.84 -17.99 -6.15
N THR A 628 -40.87 -18.18 -5.25
CA THR A 628 -41.06 -18.10 -3.80
C THR A 628 -41.42 -16.71 -3.28
N ARG A 629 -41.14 -15.66 -4.06
CA ARG A 629 -41.50 -14.27 -3.78
C ARG A 629 -41.41 -13.46 -5.07
N SER A 630 -42.34 -12.55 -5.31
CA SER A 630 -42.27 -11.55 -6.38
C SER A 630 -42.64 -10.17 -5.85
N TRP A 631 -42.40 -9.14 -6.66
CA TRP A 631 -42.96 -7.81 -6.45
C TRP A 631 -43.31 -7.14 -7.78
N SER A 632 -44.32 -6.27 -7.76
CA SER A 632 -44.63 -5.38 -8.90
C SER A 632 -45.33 -4.10 -8.48
N ALA A 633 -45.03 -3.00 -9.19
CA ALA A 633 -45.68 -1.70 -9.04
C ALA A 633 -47.20 -1.72 -9.35
N SER A 634 -47.70 -2.71 -10.09
CA SER A 634 -49.12 -2.82 -10.45
C SER A 634 -50.01 -3.41 -9.34
N GLY A 635 -49.42 -4.00 -8.29
CA GLY A 635 -50.14 -4.46 -7.10
C GLY A 635 -50.91 -5.79 -7.23
N SER A 636 -50.72 -6.57 -8.30
CA SER A 636 -51.23 -7.95 -8.37
C SER A 636 -50.65 -8.79 -9.52
N PRO A 637 -50.70 -10.14 -9.42
CA PRO A 637 -50.60 -10.93 -8.18
C PRO A 637 -49.14 -11.03 -7.69
N ASP A 638 -48.93 -11.59 -6.50
CA ASP A 638 -47.60 -11.73 -5.85
C ASP A 638 -46.68 -12.80 -6.48
N VAL A 639 -47.09 -13.39 -7.61
CA VAL A 639 -46.44 -14.50 -8.32
C VAL A 639 -46.38 -14.14 -9.80
N LYS A 640 -45.17 -13.91 -10.33
CA LYS A 640 -44.93 -13.57 -11.74
C LYS A 640 -43.83 -14.44 -12.33
N LEU A 641 -43.96 -14.80 -13.60
CA LEU A 641 -42.93 -15.50 -14.38
C LEU A 641 -43.28 -15.50 -15.86
N GLY A 642 -42.37 -15.03 -16.72
CA GLY A 642 -42.59 -15.06 -18.16
C GLY A 642 -42.23 -16.40 -18.81
N VAL A 643 -42.89 -16.71 -19.93
CA VAL A 643 -42.42 -17.65 -20.95
C VAL A 643 -42.68 -17.05 -22.33
N HIS A 644 -41.85 -17.35 -23.33
CA HIS A 644 -42.00 -16.76 -24.67
C HIS A 644 -43.24 -17.26 -25.40
N LEU A 645 -43.94 -16.33 -26.04
CA LEU A 645 -45.16 -16.60 -26.80
C LEU A 645 -44.93 -16.48 -28.31
N ILE A 646 -44.41 -15.33 -28.77
CA ILE A 646 -44.18 -15.04 -30.21
C ILE A 646 -43.37 -13.74 -30.36
N PRO A 647 -42.58 -13.54 -31.45
CA PRO A 647 -42.08 -12.22 -31.81
C PRO A 647 -43.23 -11.26 -32.20
N LEU A 648 -43.05 -9.96 -31.97
CA LEU A 648 -43.95 -8.90 -32.40
C LEU A 648 -43.31 -8.07 -33.52
N THR A 649 -44.04 -7.87 -34.62
CA THR A 649 -43.61 -7.03 -35.75
C THR A 649 -44.04 -5.58 -35.59
N ALA A 650 -45.15 -5.35 -34.87
CA ALA A 650 -45.65 -4.05 -34.44
C ALA A 650 -46.47 -4.23 -33.14
N ARG A 651 -46.98 -3.13 -32.56
CA ARG A 651 -47.81 -3.16 -31.34
C ARG A 651 -48.99 -4.12 -31.51
N ASP A 652 -49.03 -5.15 -30.66
CA ASP A 652 -50.02 -6.22 -30.66
C ASP A 652 -50.18 -6.98 -31.99
N VAL A 653 -49.16 -6.93 -32.88
CA VAL A 653 -49.09 -7.71 -34.12
C VAL A 653 -48.05 -8.81 -34.00
N ALA A 654 -48.53 -10.03 -33.80
CA ALA A 654 -47.70 -11.24 -33.81
C ALA A 654 -47.00 -11.46 -35.16
N ALA A 655 -45.76 -11.97 -35.11
CA ALA A 655 -45.09 -12.51 -36.29
C ALA A 655 -45.81 -13.79 -36.80
N ALA A 656 -45.66 -14.09 -38.09
CA ALA A 656 -46.26 -15.28 -38.70
C ALA A 656 -45.64 -16.61 -38.22
N ARG A 657 -44.42 -16.56 -37.66
CA ARG A 657 -43.64 -17.71 -37.18
C ARG A 657 -42.79 -17.32 -35.98
N HIS A 658 -42.25 -18.34 -35.31
CA HIS A 658 -41.20 -18.20 -34.31
C HIS A 658 -39.85 -18.36 -35.01
N ALA A 659 -38.80 -17.73 -34.48
CA ALA A 659 -37.45 -17.94 -34.98
C ALA A 659 -37.01 -19.41 -34.82
N GLU A 660 -36.15 -19.91 -35.71
CA GLU A 660 -35.62 -21.29 -35.67
C GLU A 660 -35.02 -21.66 -34.30
N ALA A 661 -34.47 -20.68 -33.57
CA ALA A 661 -33.94 -20.84 -32.22
C ALA A 661 -35.01 -21.19 -31.13
N TYR A 662 -36.31 -21.06 -31.42
CA TYR A 662 -37.43 -21.53 -30.58
C TYR A 662 -38.20 -22.71 -31.18
N ILE A 663 -37.72 -23.30 -32.29
CA ILE A 663 -38.43 -24.40 -32.96
C ILE A 663 -37.71 -25.71 -32.61
N GLN A 664 -38.36 -26.59 -31.85
CA GLN A 664 -37.81 -27.87 -31.43
C GLN A 664 -37.43 -28.70 -32.67
N GLY A 665 -36.16 -29.09 -32.74
CA GLY A 665 -35.62 -29.90 -33.84
C GLY A 665 -35.28 -29.14 -35.12
N SER A 666 -35.28 -27.80 -35.13
CA SER A 666 -34.87 -26.99 -36.30
C SER A 666 -33.42 -27.18 -36.73
N GLY A 667 -32.54 -27.57 -35.79
CA GLY A 667 -31.09 -27.63 -36.00
C GLY A 667 -30.35 -26.32 -35.71
N ALA A 668 -31.05 -25.27 -35.25
CA ALA A 668 -30.44 -23.99 -34.90
C ALA A 668 -29.36 -24.14 -33.81
N GLN A 669 -28.24 -23.42 -33.94
CA GLN A 669 -27.18 -23.43 -32.95
C GLN A 669 -27.57 -22.68 -31.67
N TRP A 670 -27.07 -23.16 -30.54
CA TRP A 670 -27.32 -22.60 -29.21
C TRP A 670 -28.83 -22.39 -28.91
N GLN A 671 -29.64 -23.42 -29.16
CA GLN A 671 -30.96 -23.56 -28.56
C GLN A 671 -30.83 -23.92 -27.07
N SER A 672 -31.75 -23.42 -26.23
CA SER A 672 -31.83 -23.80 -24.82
C SER A 672 -32.33 -25.22 -24.62
N ALA A 673 -31.99 -25.83 -23.48
CA ALA A 673 -32.59 -27.04 -22.93
C ALA A 673 -34.12 -26.94 -22.90
N PHE A 674 -34.69 -25.78 -22.54
CA PHE A 674 -36.14 -25.60 -22.58
C PHE A 674 -36.73 -25.78 -23.98
N VAL A 675 -36.12 -25.19 -25.02
CA VAL A 675 -36.57 -25.35 -26.42
C VAL A 675 -36.35 -26.79 -26.93
N LYS A 676 -35.29 -27.46 -26.47
CA LYS A 676 -35.01 -28.86 -26.82
C LYS A 676 -35.98 -29.84 -26.14
N GLU A 677 -36.39 -29.57 -24.91
CA GLU A 677 -37.02 -30.56 -24.03
C GLU A 677 -38.49 -30.28 -23.70
N SER A 678 -39.02 -29.07 -23.92
CA SER A 678 -40.46 -28.82 -23.88
C SER A 678 -41.18 -29.63 -24.96
N THR A 679 -42.33 -30.18 -24.60
CA THR A 679 -43.15 -31.08 -25.43
C THR A 679 -44.59 -30.60 -25.61
N GLY A 680 -45.01 -29.63 -24.80
CA GLY A 680 -46.36 -29.06 -24.81
C GLY A 680 -46.40 -27.57 -25.11
N TRP A 681 -45.39 -26.80 -24.74
CA TRP A 681 -45.35 -25.36 -25.05
C TRP A 681 -44.74 -25.10 -26.44
N VAL A 682 -43.47 -25.47 -26.61
CA VAL A 682 -42.61 -25.09 -27.74
C VAL A 682 -43.03 -25.73 -29.07
N PRO A 683 -43.05 -24.98 -30.20
CA PRO A 683 -43.42 -25.50 -31.52
C PRO A 683 -42.36 -26.41 -32.13
N THR A 684 -42.77 -27.30 -33.03
CA THR A 684 -41.90 -28.33 -33.64
C THR A 684 -41.53 -28.00 -35.09
N ALA A 685 -40.34 -28.43 -35.54
CA ALA A 685 -39.87 -28.18 -36.91
C ALA A 685 -40.75 -28.80 -38.02
N ALA A 686 -41.66 -29.72 -37.66
CA ALA A 686 -42.66 -30.27 -38.57
C ALA A 686 -43.87 -29.34 -38.78
N GLY A 687 -44.16 -28.42 -37.84
CA GLY A 687 -45.39 -27.61 -37.81
C GLY A 687 -46.68 -28.42 -37.61
N THR A 688 -46.56 -29.71 -37.30
CA THR A 688 -47.67 -30.67 -37.10
C THR A 688 -47.65 -31.31 -35.71
N GLY A 689 -46.90 -30.73 -34.75
CA GLY A 689 -46.89 -31.18 -33.37
C GLY A 689 -48.21 -30.91 -32.64
N LEU A 690 -48.28 -31.36 -31.40
CA LEU A 690 -49.44 -31.18 -30.52
C LEU A 690 -49.23 -30.08 -29.47
N SER A 691 -48.09 -29.36 -29.53
CA SER A 691 -47.81 -28.23 -28.65
C SER A 691 -48.85 -27.12 -28.85
N LEU A 692 -49.03 -26.27 -27.83
CA LEU A 692 -49.93 -25.13 -27.92
C LEU A 692 -49.49 -24.16 -29.03
N LEU A 693 -48.18 -23.94 -29.20
CA LEU A 693 -47.66 -23.03 -30.22
C LEU A 693 -47.72 -23.63 -31.64
N ASP A 694 -47.54 -24.94 -31.83
CA ASP A 694 -47.84 -25.62 -33.10
C ASP A 694 -49.31 -25.38 -33.51
N VAL A 695 -50.23 -25.62 -32.55
CA VAL A 695 -51.67 -25.60 -32.79
C VAL A 695 -52.24 -24.18 -32.95
N LEU A 696 -51.65 -23.17 -32.31
CA LEU A 696 -52.03 -21.76 -32.47
C LEU A 696 -51.51 -21.16 -33.79
N PHE A 697 -50.22 -21.37 -34.11
CA PHE A 697 -49.55 -20.61 -35.18
C PHE A 697 -49.36 -21.37 -36.50
N TYR A 698 -49.15 -22.69 -36.48
CA TYR A 698 -48.76 -23.47 -37.66
C TYR A 698 -49.89 -24.34 -38.21
N LYS A 699 -50.78 -24.84 -37.36
CA LYS A 699 -51.88 -25.73 -37.75
C LYS A 699 -52.99 -25.01 -38.52
N THR A 700 -53.33 -25.54 -39.70
CA THR A 700 -54.49 -25.15 -40.50
C THR A 700 -55.76 -25.87 -40.04
N PHE A 701 -56.92 -25.19 -40.13
CA PHE A 701 -58.25 -25.66 -39.76
C PHE A 701 -59.27 -25.24 -40.83
#